data_AF-A0A644ZKE3-F1
#
_entry.id   AF-A0A644ZKE3-F1
#
_cell.length_a   1.000
_cell.length_b   1.000
_cell.length_c   1.000
_cell.angle_alpha   90.00
_cell.angle_beta   90.00
_cell.angle_gamma   90.00
#
_symmetry.space_group_name_H-M   'P 1'
#
loop_
_entity.id
_entity.type
_entity.pdbx_description
1 polymer ?
#
loop_
_entity_poly.entity_id
_entity_poly.type
_entity_poly.pdbx_seq_one_letter_code
_entity_poly.pdbx_strand_id
1 'polypeptide(L)'
;MIDDLREIASEQGWTATAAVEFNLYDYDALHLALLSGLPRQLGCFDREQKNFYDMGGKRFKIFPGSALSRRKTPPGWLLSFALVETSQVFARTCAEAKPEWLETVAPWLCTPVYDQVRYDPLSGFVYARERLTAGRLLIHPGRQRHYGPVAPAEARQVFIREALVRGAIDEHQAHGVPWLEQYLARLRELRKFELKVRRPEMLFDEPALERFFLETLPEDFHSLRNIKDHWRQCRQSFLPPDNLALQEGAERWLKPEDYPDSLSFSGVAFTLEYRFKPGEETDGIALAATEDTLNLLPPWALDYLVPGFLPEKLELWLRSLPKAQRQKLQPLSGFIEEFTGLLRGGELFGEQPLAELLGDYLAEYHDVHVNAREFAAVRLPEYLVMKLLVLDEAGEITRICREVPAAVRGGSRLSAALPGVALYREPPGRGWPGCDRLPERVTVDENAAQEVFPALHAAADGQVGVELYLKAAEARFRHDEGLCALLRLQLGGLLQAIRKDFKPAPALERRFFKRADSSRNWRDDLLDAVIRRALGDAETRWQIRSKSNYDTRREAIRGQLSRVADELWAWLEKMEQSFAAIDTLLKRVPADCYGYGDIRRQCEFLLRDGFLRHDAWHEHYPRYLRGIELRLQRMIADVSRDAAKGADLEPYLERFYLAAAARPELALSPTLESFWLLLEKARLARYAPEVKTREKSTEAILAKRWEELRY
;
A
#
# COMPACT_ATOMS: atom_id res chain seq x y z
N MET A 1 -66.77 -14.99 -58.72
CA MET A 1 -65.51 -15.19 -57.95
C MET A 1 -65.65 -14.75 -56.49
N ILE A 2 -65.91 -13.47 -56.19
CA ILE A 2 -66.11 -13.06 -54.77
C ILE A 2 -67.37 -13.69 -54.19
N ASP A 3 -68.46 -13.70 -54.95
CA ASP A 3 -69.72 -14.32 -54.51
C ASP A 3 -69.57 -15.84 -54.38
N ASP A 4 -68.89 -16.49 -55.33
CA ASP A 4 -68.54 -17.92 -55.25
C ASP A 4 -67.70 -18.25 -53.99
N LEU A 5 -66.71 -17.40 -53.65
CA LEU A 5 -65.91 -17.58 -52.43
C LEU A 5 -66.72 -17.37 -51.15
N ARG A 6 -67.74 -16.50 -51.18
CA ARG A 6 -68.67 -16.28 -50.06
C ARG A 6 -69.61 -17.46 -49.87
N GLU A 7 -70.09 -18.03 -50.97
CA GLU A 7 -70.91 -19.25 -50.95
C GLU A 7 -70.11 -20.42 -50.35
N ILE A 8 -68.88 -20.65 -50.84
CA ILE A 8 -67.97 -21.67 -50.30
C ILE A 8 -67.69 -21.44 -48.81
N ALA A 9 -67.42 -20.20 -48.39
CA ALA A 9 -67.19 -19.88 -46.97
C ALA A 9 -68.43 -20.18 -46.11
N SER A 10 -69.63 -19.84 -46.61
CA SER A 10 -70.90 -20.13 -45.93
C SER A 10 -71.17 -21.64 -45.83
N GLU A 11 -70.87 -22.42 -46.88
CA GLU A 11 -70.98 -23.88 -46.86
C GLU A 11 -70.07 -24.53 -45.82
N GLN A 12 -68.88 -23.93 -45.59
CA GLN A 12 -67.94 -24.36 -44.54
C GLN A 12 -68.28 -23.79 -43.14
N GLY A 13 -69.42 -23.11 -42.99
CA GLY A 13 -69.89 -22.57 -41.72
C GLY A 13 -69.17 -21.30 -41.26
N TRP A 14 -68.44 -20.61 -42.15
CA TRP A 14 -67.77 -19.35 -41.84
C TRP A 14 -68.70 -18.16 -42.07
N THR A 15 -68.78 -17.24 -41.10
CA THR A 15 -69.55 -16.00 -41.23
C THR A 15 -68.71 -14.92 -41.93
N ALA A 16 -69.05 -14.59 -43.17
CA ALA A 16 -68.44 -13.48 -43.90
C ALA A 16 -69.33 -12.22 -43.83
N THR A 17 -68.76 -11.08 -43.43
CA THR A 17 -69.44 -9.78 -43.46
C THR A 17 -69.67 -9.31 -44.89
N ALA A 18 -70.88 -8.81 -45.21
CA ALA A 18 -71.27 -8.43 -46.57
C ALA A 18 -70.48 -7.23 -47.15
N ALA A 19 -69.96 -6.36 -46.27
CA ALA A 19 -69.06 -5.26 -46.60
C ALA A 19 -67.95 -5.18 -45.55
N VAL A 20 -66.70 -5.10 -46.01
CA VAL A 20 -65.50 -4.96 -45.16
C VAL A 20 -64.92 -3.58 -45.45
N GLU A 21 -64.97 -2.68 -44.47
CA GLU A 21 -64.26 -1.40 -44.55
C GLU A 21 -62.80 -1.62 -44.16
N PHE A 22 -61.93 -1.79 -45.17
CA PHE A 22 -60.50 -2.05 -44.96
C PHE A 22 -59.78 -0.99 -44.11
N ASN A 23 -60.32 0.24 -44.06
CA ASN A 23 -59.77 1.33 -43.24
C ASN A 23 -59.97 1.13 -41.72
N LEU A 24 -60.82 0.17 -41.31
CA LEU A 24 -61.07 -0.15 -39.90
C LEU A 24 -60.14 -1.25 -39.37
N TYR A 25 -59.40 -1.94 -40.24
CA TYR A 25 -58.48 -3.01 -39.84
C TYR A 25 -57.07 -2.47 -39.70
N ASP A 26 -56.40 -2.91 -38.64
CA ASP A 26 -54.99 -2.64 -38.47
C ASP A 26 -54.17 -3.28 -39.61
N TYR A 27 -53.12 -2.56 -40.04
CA TYR A 27 -52.28 -2.99 -41.15
C TYR A 27 -51.68 -4.37 -40.89
N ASP A 28 -51.19 -4.63 -39.67
CA ASP A 28 -50.58 -5.91 -39.33
C ASP A 28 -51.62 -7.03 -39.35
N ALA A 29 -52.81 -6.81 -38.79
CA ALA A 29 -53.87 -7.82 -38.75
C ALA A 29 -54.29 -8.30 -40.15
N LEU A 30 -54.46 -7.38 -41.11
CA LEU A 30 -54.80 -7.72 -42.49
C LEU A 30 -53.68 -8.52 -43.16
N HIS A 31 -52.42 -8.08 -43.01
CA HIS A 31 -51.30 -8.73 -43.69
C HIS A 31 -50.86 -10.04 -43.03
N LEU A 32 -51.10 -10.22 -41.72
CA LEU A 32 -50.95 -11.50 -41.03
C LEU A 32 -51.93 -12.56 -41.59
N ALA A 33 -53.19 -12.17 -41.82
CA ALA A 33 -54.19 -13.05 -42.43
C ALA A 33 -53.84 -13.41 -43.88
N LEU A 34 -53.23 -12.49 -44.64
CA LEU A 34 -52.72 -12.79 -45.98
C LEU A 34 -51.50 -13.72 -45.93
N LEU A 35 -50.57 -13.47 -45.00
CA LEU A 35 -49.38 -14.29 -44.81
C LEU A 35 -49.75 -15.73 -44.39
N SER A 36 -50.87 -15.95 -43.68
CA SER A 36 -51.29 -17.32 -43.32
C SER A 36 -51.70 -18.18 -44.50
N GLY A 37 -52.20 -17.56 -45.57
CA GLY A 37 -52.46 -18.25 -46.84
C GLY A 37 -51.20 -18.44 -47.69
N LEU A 38 -50.17 -17.61 -47.49
CA LEU A 38 -48.98 -17.52 -48.35
C LEU A 38 -47.67 -17.41 -47.54
N PRO A 39 -47.38 -18.32 -46.59
CA PRO A 39 -46.31 -18.10 -45.63
C PRO A 39 -44.92 -18.09 -46.27
N ARG A 40 -44.74 -18.70 -47.45
CA ARG A 40 -43.47 -18.74 -48.20
C ARG A 40 -43.18 -17.47 -49.00
N GLN A 41 -44.12 -16.54 -49.13
CA GLN A 41 -43.98 -15.36 -50.01
C GLN A 41 -43.36 -14.13 -49.31
N LEU A 42 -42.59 -14.38 -48.25
CA LEU A 42 -41.83 -13.37 -47.53
C LEU A 42 -40.42 -13.24 -48.15
N GLY A 43 -39.92 -12.02 -48.28
CA GLY A 43 -38.53 -11.78 -48.68
C GLY A 43 -37.87 -10.63 -47.96
N CYS A 44 -36.56 -10.70 -47.84
CA CYS A 44 -35.71 -9.72 -47.17
C CYS A 44 -34.86 -8.97 -48.21
N PHE A 45 -34.68 -7.67 -48.01
CA PHE A 45 -33.88 -6.83 -48.90
C PHE A 45 -32.39 -6.92 -48.59
N ASP A 46 -31.60 -7.34 -49.57
CA ASP A 46 -30.15 -7.30 -49.56
C ASP A 46 -29.67 -5.92 -50.06
N ARG A 47 -29.03 -5.15 -49.15
CA ARG A 47 -28.54 -3.80 -49.44
C ARG A 47 -27.35 -3.78 -50.40
N GLU A 48 -26.52 -4.82 -50.40
CA GLU A 48 -25.33 -4.90 -51.25
C GLU A 48 -25.75 -5.23 -52.68
N GLN A 49 -26.58 -6.26 -52.83
CA GLN A 49 -27.02 -6.73 -54.15
C GLN A 49 -28.22 -5.97 -54.71
N LYS A 50 -28.83 -5.09 -53.90
CA LYS A 50 -30.02 -4.28 -54.23
C LYS A 50 -31.19 -5.12 -54.75
N ASN A 51 -31.36 -6.32 -54.20
CA ASN A 51 -32.42 -7.28 -54.54
C ASN A 51 -33.05 -7.84 -53.27
N PHE A 52 -34.27 -8.35 -53.38
CA PHE A 52 -34.87 -9.18 -52.34
C PHE A 52 -34.49 -10.64 -52.55
N TYR A 53 -34.53 -11.44 -51.48
CA TYR A 53 -34.43 -12.89 -51.56
C TYR A 53 -35.47 -13.56 -50.67
N ASP A 54 -35.95 -14.74 -51.05
CA ASP A 54 -36.93 -15.53 -50.28
C ASP A 54 -36.27 -16.58 -49.36
N MET A 55 -37.09 -17.42 -48.72
CA MET A 55 -36.62 -18.53 -47.85
C MET A 55 -35.68 -19.51 -48.57
N GLY A 56 -35.84 -19.73 -49.88
CA GLY A 56 -34.95 -20.57 -50.69
C GLY A 56 -33.70 -19.82 -51.18
N GLY A 57 -33.64 -18.51 -50.99
CA GLY A 57 -32.62 -17.62 -51.53
C GLY A 57 -32.83 -17.29 -53.01
N LYS A 58 -34.03 -17.52 -53.58
CA LYS A 58 -34.37 -17.03 -54.92
C LYS A 58 -34.39 -15.51 -54.86
N ARG A 59 -33.60 -14.86 -55.73
CA ARG A 59 -33.48 -13.39 -55.78
C ARG A 59 -34.55 -12.79 -56.68
N PHE A 60 -35.13 -11.68 -56.27
CA PHE A 60 -36.17 -10.97 -57.02
C PHE A 60 -36.16 -9.47 -56.75
N LYS A 61 -36.84 -8.69 -57.60
CA LYS A 61 -37.05 -7.25 -57.43
C LYS A 61 -38.52 -6.91 -57.33
N ILE A 62 -38.86 -5.75 -56.77
CA ILE A 62 -40.24 -5.24 -56.83
C ILE A 62 -40.53 -4.84 -58.29
N PHE A 63 -41.70 -5.21 -58.82
CA PHE A 63 -42.11 -4.80 -60.15
C PHE A 63 -42.10 -3.25 -60.30
N PRO A 64 -41.54 -2.66 -61.38
CA PRO A 64 -41.41 -1.21 -61.52
C PRO A 64 -42.71 -0.41 -61.44
N GLY A 65 -43.85 -1.04 -61.80
CA GLY A 65 -45.17 -0.44 -61.69
C GLY A 65 -45.73 -0.37 -60.26
N SER A 66 -45.09 -1.01 -59.28
CA SER A 66 -45.53 -1.01 -57.88
C SER A 66 -45.26 0.33 -57.22
N ALA A 67 -46.18 0.78 -56.36
CA ALA A 67 -45.98 1.97 -55.52
C ALA A 67 -44.75 1.81 -54.59
N LEU A 68 -44.47 0.59 -54.12
CA LEU A 68 -43.29 0.31 -53.29
C LEU A 68 -41.97 0.42 -54.07
N SER A 69 -41.97 0.18 -55.38
CA SER A 69 -40.77 0.33 -56.22
C SER A 69 -40.36 1.79 -56.41
N ARG A 70 -41.30 2.74 -56.24
CA ARG A 70 -41.07 4.18 -56.40
C ARG A 70 -40.63 4.87 -55.11
N ARG A 71 -40.65 4.15 -53.98
CA ARG A 71 -40.18 4.69 -52.69
C ARG A 71 -38.67 4.96 -52.75
N LYS A 72 -38.24 6.07 -52.14
CA LYS A 72 -36.82 6.46 -52.05
C LYS A 72 -35.97 5.42 -51.31
N THR A 73 -36.57 4.78 -50.30
CA THR A 73 -35.95 3.70 -49.52
C THR A 73 -36.78 2.43 -49.72
N PRO A 74 -36.21 1.33 -50.24
CA PRO A 74 -36.92 0.07 -50.36
C PRO A 74 -37.25 -0.48 -48.96
N PRO A 75 -38.39 -1.17 -48.77
CA PRO A 75 -38.72 -1.79 -47.51
C PRO A 75 -37.70 -2.89 -47.18
N GLY A 76 -37.38 -3.05 -45.90
CA GLY A 76 -36.44 -4.09 -45.46
C GLY A 76 -36.99 -5.50 -45.66
N TRP A 77 -38.32 -5.65 -45.56
CA TRP A 77 -39.04 -6.91 -45.71
C TRP A 77 -40.28 -6.71 -46.57
N LEU A 78 -40.58 -7.72 -47.37
CA LEU A 78 -41.64 -7.67 -48.37
C LEU A 78 -42.49 -8.93 -48.30
N LEU A 79 -43.81 -8.76 -48.22
CA LEU A 79 -44.78 -9.80 -48.55
C LEU A 79 -45.18 -9.61 -50.01
N SER A 80 -45.12 -10.68 -50.80
CA SER A 80 -45.59 -10.67 -52.19
C SER A 80 -46.73 -11.65 -52.40
N PHE A 81 -47.62 -11.40 -53.36
CA PHE A 81 -48.62 -12.40 -53.73
C PHE A 81 -48.02 -13.42 -54.71
N ALA A 82 -47.22 -12.94 -55.66
CA ALA A 82 -46.63 -13.77 -56.70
C ALA A 82 -45.24 -13.27 -57.11
N LEU A 83 -44.35 -14.22 -57.35
CA LEU A 83 -43.06 -14.02 -58.03
C LEU A 83 -43.21 -14.46 -59.49
N VAL A 84 -43.05 -13.53 -60.42
CA VAL A 84 -43.20 -13.76 -61.86
C VAL A 84 -41.88 -13.59 -62.57
N GLU A 85 -41.48 -14.58 -63.35
CA GLU A 85 -40.23 -14.60 -64.10
C GLU A 85 -40.45 -14.07 -65.51
N THR A 86 -39.74 -12.99 -65.87
CA THR A 86 -39.77 -12.40 -67.22
C THR A 86 -38.33 -12.18 -67.70
N SER A 87 -37.85 -10.93 -67.73
CA SER A 87 -36.42 -10.63 -67.91
C SER A 87 -35.62 -10.81 -66.61
N GLN A 88 -36.26 -10.56 -65.47
CA GLN A 88 -35.80 -10.85 -64.12
C GLN A 88 -37.00 -11.40 -63.33
N VAL A 89 -36.75 -11.97 -62.15
CA VAL A 89 -37.82 -12.37 -61.25
C VAL A 89 -38.37 -11.12 -60.55
N PHE A 90 -39.66 -10.84 -60.74
CA PHE A 90 -40.34 -9.69 -60.16
C PHE A 90 -41.44 -10.10 -59.19
N ALA A 91 -41.46 -9.48 -58.02
CA ALA A 91 -42.56 -9.56 -57.07
C ALA A 91 -43.71 -8.64 -57.51
N ARG A 92 -44.92 -9.19 -57.52
CA ARG A 92 -46.17 -8.48 -57.84
C ARG A 92 -47.12 -8.52 -56.65
N THR A 93 -47.93 -7.46 -56.53
CA THR A 93 -48.87 -7.24 -55.43
C THR A 93 -48.15 -7.37 -54.09
N CYS A 94 -47.40 -6.32 -53.75
CA CYS A 94 -46.47 -6.36 -52.64
C CYS A 94 -46.93 -5.43 -51.51
N ALA A 95 -46.67 -5.86 -50.29
CA ALA A 95 -46.83 -5.08 -49.08
C ALA A 95 -45.51 -5.06 -48.30
N GLU A 96 -45.27 -3.99 -47.56
CA GLU A 96 -44.18 -3.95 -46.58
C GLU A 96 -44.55 -4.91 -45.44
N ALA A 97 -43.62 -5.78 -45.09
CA ALA A 97 -43.85 -6.83 -44.10
C ALA A 97 -42.94 -6.66 -42.89
N LYS A 98 -43.26 -7.38 -41.82
CA LYS A 98 -42.40 -7.52 -40.65
C LYS A 98 -41.99 -9.00 -40.51
N PRO A 99 -40.72 -9.31 -40.19
CA PRO A 99 -40.27 -10.70 -40.12
C PRO A 99 -40.97 -11.49 -39.01
N GLU A 100 -41.31 -10.86 -37.88
CA GLU A 100 -41.90 -11.50 -36.69
C GLU A 100 -43.29 -12.09 -36.99
N TRP A 101 -43.95 -11.61 -38.04
CA TRP A 101 -45.22 -12.15 -38.51
C TRP A 101 -45.12 -13.63 -38.90
N LEU A 102 -43.98 -14.05 -39.45
CA LEU A 102 -43.80 -15.44 -39.86
C LEU A 102 -43.74 -16.39 -38.67
N GLU A 103 -43.06 -15.98 -37.59
CA GLU A 103 -43.02 -16.77 -36.34
C GLU A 103 -44.43 -16.96 -35.76
N THR A 104 -45.28 -15.93 -35.85
CA THR A 104 -46.65 -15.98 -35.35
C THR A 104 -47.54 -16.92 -36.18
N VAL A 105 -47.42 -16.83 -37.50
CA VAL A 105 -48.37 -17.45 -38.44
C VAL A 105 -47.94 -18.86 -38.86
N ALA A 106 -46.64 -19.09 -39.03
CA ALA A 106 -46.10 -20.35 -39.51
C ALA A 106 -44.81 -20.75 -38.74
N PRO A 107 -44.88 -20.94 -37.41
CA PRO A 107 -43.71 -21.27 -36.59
C PRO A 107 -42.99 -22.55 -37.03
N TRP A 108 -43.69 -23.50 -37.64
CA TRP A 108 -43.10 -24.75 -38.16
C TRP A 108 -42.18 -24.55 -39.38
N LEU A 109 -42.21 -23.38 -40.02
CA LEU A 109 -41.24 -23.01 -41.07
C LEU A 109 -39.98 -22.36 -40.51
N CYS A 110 -40.00 -22.01 -39.23
CA CYS A 110 -38.90 -21.38 -38.53
C CYS A 110 -38.07 -22.43 -37.77
N THR A 111 -36.76 -22.36 -37.90
CA THR A 111 -35.78 -23.20 -37.21
C THR A 111 -35.01 -22.33 -36.22
N PRO A 112 -35.08 -22.62 -34.91
CA PRO A 112 -34.25 -21.94 -33.92
C PRO A 112 -32.81 -22.48 -33.97
N VAL A 113 -31.84 -21.59 -33.87
CA VAL A 113 -30.41 -21.88 -33.75
C VAL A 113 -29.92 -21.21 -32.48
N TYR A 114 -29.31 -21.98 -31.58
CA TYR A 114 -28.81 -21.48 -30.32
C TYR A 114 -27.30 -21.29 -30.38
N ASP A 115 -26.81 -20.16 -29.86
CA ASP A 115 -25.40 -19.91 -29.63
C ASP A 115 -25.19 -19.11 -28.34
N GLN A 116 -23.93 -18.85 -27.99
CA GLN A 116 -23.57 -18.09 -26.78
C GLN A 116 -24.23 -18.66 -25.52
N VAL A 117 -24.23 -19.99 -25.39
CA VAL A 117 -24.72 -20.68 -24.21
C VAL A 117 -23.83 -20.32 -23.02
N ARG A 118 -24.41 -19.68 -22.00
CA ARG A 118 -23.70 -19.21 -20.82
C ARG A 118 -24.57 -19.27 -19.59
N TYR A 119 -23.95 -19.50 -18.44
CA TYR A 119 -24.57 -19.30 -17.15
C TYR A 119 -24.73 -17.80 -16.88
N ASP A 120 -25.91 -17.40 -16.38
CA ASP A 120 -26.13 -16.06 -15.87
C ASP A 120 -26.09 -16.09 -14.34
N PRO A 121 -25.05 -15.48 -13.72
CA PRO A 121 -24.94 -15.40 -12.27
C PRO A 121 -26.12 -14.71 -11.62
N LEU A 122 -26.75 -13.71 -12.25
CA LEU A 122 -27.81 -12.93 -11.60
C LEU A 122 -29.09 -13.75 -11.40
N SER A 123 -29.54 -14.44 -12.45
CA SER A 123 -30.76 -15.24 -12.37
C SER A 123 -30.52 -16.71 -11.97
N GLY A 124 -29.28 -17.19 -12.04
CA GLY A 124 -28.92 -18.56 -11.65
C GLY A 124 -29.31 -19.65 -12.67
N PHE A 125 -29.60 -19.27 -13.91
CA PHE A 125 -29.96 -20.16 -15.01
C PHE A 125 -28.97 -20.08 -16.17
N VAL A 126 -28.95 -21.11 -17.00
CA VAL A 126 -28.22 -21.10 -18.27
C VAL A 126 -29.11 -20.53 -19.37
N TYR A 127 -28.61 -19.50 -20.06
CA TYR A 127 -29.26 -18.90 -21.22
C TYR A 127 -28.45 -19.16 -22.48
N ALA A 128 -29.16 -19.18 -23.60
CA ALA A 128 -28.57 -19.12 -24.91
C ALA A 128 -29.19 -17.96 -25.68
N ARG A 129 -28.46 -17.43 -26.65
CA ARG A 129 -29.03 -16.56 -27.66
C ARG A 129 -29.65 -17.43 -28.73
N GLU A 130 -30.96 -17.36 -28.84
CA GLU A 130 -31.73 -17.99 -29.91
C GLU A 130 -31.79 -17.05 -31.11
N ARG A 131 -31.40 -17.56 -32.27
CA ARG A 131 -31.57 -16.94 -33.58
C ARG A 131 -32.62 -17.73 -34.34
N LEU A 132 -33.65 -17.08 -34.85
CA LEU A 132 -34.71 -17.75 -35.59
C LEU A 132 -34.51 -17.55 -37.10
N THR A 133 -34.44 -18.64 -37.85
CA THR A 133 -34.30 -18.60 -39.30
C THR A 133 -35.46 -19.30 -39.98
N ALA A 134 -35.86 -18.85 -41.17
CA ALA A 134 -36.77 -19.58 -42.04
C ALA A 134 -36.09 -19.79 -43.39
N GLY A 135 -35.47 -20.95 -43.56
CA GLY A 135 -34.54 -21.19 -44.66
C GLY A 135 -33.35 -20.22 -44.61
N ARG A 136 -33.19 -19.40 -45.64
CA ARG A 136 -32.14 -18.35 -45.71
C ARG A 136 -32.53 -17.02 -45.10
N LEU A 137 -33.78 -16.84 -44.68
CA LEU A 137 -34.25 -15.62 -44.05
C LEU A 137 -33.92 -15.64 -42.55
N LEU A 138 -33.22 -14.61 -42.07
CA LEU A 138 -33.02 -14.39 -40.64
C LEU A 138 -34.23 -13.63 -40.08
N ILE A 139 -35.12 -14.34 -39.39
CA ILE A 139 -36.38 -13.78 -38.86
C ILE A 139 -36.08 -12.86 -37.68
N HIS A 140 -35.26 -13.33 -36.73
CA HIS A 140 -34.68 -12.43 -35.74
C HIS A 140 -33.24 -12.83 -35.40
N PRO A 141 -32.37 -11.83 -35.09
CA PRO A 141 -30.93 -12.04 -34.97
C PRO A 141 -30.46 -12.49 -33.58
N GLY A 142 -31.34 -12.57 -32.58
CA GLY A 142 -30.94 -12.93 -31.22
C GLY A 142 -31.93 -12.51 -30.14
N ARG A 143 -32.46 -13.48 -29.39
CA ARG A 143 -33.23 -13.28 -28.16
C ARG A 143 -32.66 -14.19 -27.09
N GLN A 144 -32.60 -13.72 -25.85
CA GLN A 144 -32.19 -14.60 -24.76
C GLN A 144 -33.31 -15.60 -24.47
N ARG A 145 -32.94 -16.86 -24.35
CA ARG A 145 -33.85 -17.97 -24.05
C ARG A 145 -33.25 -18.80 -22.93
N HIS A 146 -34.10 -19.21 -21.98
CA HIS A 146 -33.73 -20.21 -20.98
C HIS A 146 -33.34 -21.50 -21.72
N TYR A 147 -32.09 -21.92 -21.56
CA TYR A 147 -31.53 -23.03 -22.34
C TYR A 147 -31.73 -24.38 -21.67
N GLY A 148 -31.92 -24.39 -20.35
CA GLY A 148 -32.22 -25.60 -19.57
C GLY A 148 -33.30 -26.49 -20.19
N PRO A 149 -34.52 -25.96 -20.47
CA PRO A 149 -35.59 -26.74 -21.10
C PRO A 149 -35.35 -27.10 -22.57
N VAL A 150 -34.43 -26.40 -23.25
CA VAL A 150 -34.15 -26.60 -24.69
C VAL A 150 -33.17 -27.77 -24.88
N ALA A 151 -32.05 -27.75 -24.16
CA ALA A 151 -31.03 -28.80 -24.21
C ALA A 151 -30.48 -29.05 -22.80
N PRO A 152 -31.19 -29.84 -21.96
CA PRO A 152 -30.83 -30.03 -20.55
C PRO A 152 -29.42 -30.55 -20.32
N ALA A 153 -28.94 -31.48 -21.16
CA ALA A 153 -27.62 -32.08 -21.03
C ALA A 153 -26.49 -31.07 -21.29
N GLU A 154 -26.60 -30.26 -22.34
CA GLU A 154 -25.62 -29.21 -22.65
C GLU A 154 -25.70 -28.07 -21.62
N ALA A 155 -26.92 -27.68 -21.22
CA ALA A 155 -27.13 -26.70 -20.17
C ALA A 155 -26.51 -27.16 -18.83
N ARG A 156 -26.61 -28.45 -18.49
CA ARG A 156 -25.96 -29.04 -17.31
C ARG A 156 -24.44 -28.93 -17.38
N GLN A 157 -23.82 -29.24 -18.53
CA GLN A 157 -22.37 -29.09 -18.70
C GLN A 157 -21.93 -27.63 -18.51
N VAL A 158 -22.65 -26.68 -19.13
CA VAL A 158 -22.36 -25.24 -18.98
C VAL A 158 -22.55 -24.79 -17.53
N PHE A 159 -23.64 -25.21 -16.88
CA PHE A 159 -23.91 -24.90 -15.47
C PHE A 159 -22.80 -25.41 -14.56
N ILE A 160 -22.39 -26.68 -14.69
CA ILE A 160 -21.32 -27.24 -13.86
C ILE A 160 -20.01 -26.48 -14.09
N ARG A 161 -19.60 -26.30 -15.35
CA ARG A 161 -18.34 -25.63 -15.68
C ARG A 161 -18.31 -24.17 -15.23
N GLU A 162 -19.36 -23.39 -15.47
CA GLU A 162 -19.37 -21.96 -15.19
C GLU A 162 -19.80 -21.63 -13.76
N ALA A 163 -20.87 -22.26 -13.28
CA ALA A 163 -21.45 -21.94 -11.97
C ALA A 163 -20.69 -22.60 -10.81
N LEU A 164 -20.36 -23.90 -10.93
CA LEU A 164 -19.72 -24.66 -9.86
C LEU A 164 -18.19 -24.61 -9.96
N VAL A 165 -17.62 -25.09 -11.07
CA VAL A 165 -16.16 -25.19 -11.24
C VAL A 165 -15.53 -23.79 -11.31
N ARG A 166 -16.03 -22.91 -12.19
CA ARG A 166 -15.62 -21.50 -12.25
C ARG A 166 -16.23 -20.63 -11.15
N GLY A 167 -17.05 -21.19 -10.26
CA GLY A 167 -17.50 -20.50 -9.05
C GLY A 167 -18.28 -19.21 -9.30
N ALA A 168 -19.06 -19.13 -10.38
CA ALA A 168 -19.82 -17.94 -10.72
C ALA A 168 -21.08 -17.74 -9.84
N ILE A 169 -21.38 -18.68 -8.93
CA ILE A 169 -22.47 -18.55 -7.96
C ILE A 169 -22.04 -17.61 -6.82
N ASP A 170 -22.88 -16.60 -6.57
CA ASP A 170 -22.68 -15.66 -5.47
C ASP A 170 -22.96 -16.27 -4.08
N GLU A 171 -22.31 -15.75 -3.04
CA GLU A 171 -22.49 -16.20 -1.65
C GLU A 171 -23.94 -16.12 -1.18
N HIS A 172 -24.60 -15.00 -1.45
CA HIS A 172 -25.99 -14.79 -1.06
C HIS A 172 -26.93 -15.73 -1.81
N GLN A 173 -26.56 -16.10 -3.04
CA GLN A 173 -27.32 -17.07 -3.82
C GLN A 173 -27.15 -18.49 -3.32
N ALA A 174 -25.98 -18.87 -2.82
CA ALA A 174 -25.76 -20.19 -2.21
C ALA A 174 -26.49 -20.37 -0.87
N HIS A 175 -26.87 -19.26 -0.22
CA HIS A 175 -27.50 -19.27 1.11
C HIS A 175 -28.65 -20.27 1.26
N GLY A 176 -28.57 -21.07 2.33
CA GLY A 176 -29.52 -22.12 2.68
C GLY A 176 -29.11 -23.51 2.20
N VAL A 177 -27.95 -23.64 1.55
CA VAL A 177 -27.35 -24.91 1.08
C VAL A 177 -25.92 -25.03 1.63
N PRO A 178 -25.73 -25.53 2.87
CA PRO A 178 -24.46 -25.53 3.59
C PRO A 178 -23.26 -26.12 2.82
N TRP A 179 -23.44 -27.23 2.10
CA TRP A 179 -22.33 -27.85 1.36
C TRP A 179 -21.85 -26.96 0.21
N LEU A 180 -22.77 -26.24 -0.44
CA LEU A 180 -22.45 -25.35 -1.56
C LEU A 180 -21.77 -24.08 -1.04
N GLU A 181 -22.24 -23.53 0.09
CA GLU A 181 -21.59 -22.41 0.78
C GLU A 181 -20.15 -22.77 1.16
N GLN A 182 -19.94 -23.92 1.81
CA GLN A 182 -18.63 -24.41 2.20
C GLN A 182 -17.71 -24.62 0.97
N TYR A 183 -18.23 -25.27 -0.08
CA TYR A 183 -17.47 -25.51 -1.32
C TYR A 183 -17.03 -24.19 -1.97
N LEU A 184 -17.96 -23.25 -2.15
CA LEU A 184 -17.66 -21.99 -2.82
C LEU A 184 -16.74 -21.10 -1.99
N ALA A 185 -16.86 -21.10 -0.66
CA ALA A 185 -15.93 -20.39 0.23
C ALA A 185 -14.50 -20.92 0.04
N ARG A 186 -14.33 -22.24 0.08
CA ARG A 186 -13.04 -22.89 -0.18
C ARG A 186 -12.49 -22.57 -1.57
N LEU A 187 -13.35 -22.62 -2.59
CA LEU A 187 -12.95 -22.30 -3.96
C LEU A 187 -12.42 -20.87 -4.07
N ARG A 188 -13.06 -19.91 -3.40
CA ARG A 188 -12.58 -18.52 -3.33
C ARG A 188 -11.27 -18.39 -2.57
N GLU A 189 -11.11 -19.08 -1.45
CA GLU A 189 -9.84 -19.11 -0.70
C GLU A 189 -8.69 -19.65 -1.54
N LEU A 190 -8.90 -20.79 -2.21
CA LEU A 190 -7.90 -21.38 -3.11
C LEU A 190 -7.53 -20.45 -4.26
N ARG A 191 -8.50 -19.76 -4.88
CA ARG A 191 -8.23 -18.78 -5.93
C ARG A 191 -7.50 -17.54 -5.44
N LYS A 192 -7.88 -17.02 -4.27
CA LYS A 192 -7.12 -15.95 -3.60
C LYS A 192 -5.68 -16.41 -3.39
N PHE A 193 -5.49 -17.66 -2.98
CA PHE A 193 -4.17 -18.23 -2.77
C PHE A 193 -3.38 -18.41 -4.09
N GLU A 194 -4.00 -18.80 -5.20
CA GLU A 194 -3.35 -18.82 -6.54
C GLU A 194 -2.78 -17.45 -6.92
N LEU A 195 -3.49 -16.37 -6.60
CA LEU A 195 -3.00 -15.00 -6.78
C LEU A 195 -1.81 -14.70 -5.86
N LYS A 196 -1.87 -15.13 -4.59
CA LYS A 196 -0.77 -14.98 -3.62
C LYS A 196 0.50 -15.68 -4.08
N VAL A 197 0.42 -16.92 -4.58
CA VAL A 197 1.58 -17.69 -5.07
C VAL A 197 1.98 -17.36 -6.51
N ARG A 198 1.22 -16.48 -7.19
CA ARG A 198 1.45 -16.05 -8.58
C ARG A 198 1.49 -17.22 -9.58
N ARG A 199 0.61 -18.20 -9.38
CA ARG A 199 0.43 -19.38 -10.23
C ARG A 199 -1.04 -19.48 -10.64
N PRO A 200 -1.55 -18.51 -11.44
CA PRO A 200 -2.95 -18.52 -11.86
C PRO A 200 -3.24 -19.79 -12.66
N GLU A 201 -4.39 -20.41 -12.41
CA GLU A 201 -4.89 -21.60 -13.13
C GLU A 201 -3.96 -22.83 -13.07
N MET A 202 -2.98 -22.83 -12.16
CA MET A 202 -2.00 -23.91 -12.03
C MET A 202 -2.16 -24.73 -10.75
N LEU A 203 -2.83 -24.20 -9.72
CA LEU A 203 -3.10 -25.00 -8.53
C LEU A 203 -4.37 -25.82 -8.72
N PHE A 204 -5.32 -25.30 -9.49
CA PHE A 204 -6.66 -25.87 -9.61
C PHE A 204 -6.78 -26.90 -10.75
N ASP A 205 -7.44 -28.02 -10.48
CA ASP A 205 -7.82 -29.02 -11.49
C ASP A 205 -9.29 -28.86 -11.89
N GLU A 206 -9.57 -27.89 -12.78
CA GLU A 206 -10.93 -27.67 -13.32
C GLU A 206 -11.51 -28.95 -13.97
N PRO A 207 -10.77 -29.69 -14.81
CA PRO A 207 -11.28 -30.92 -15.43
C PRO A 207 -11.65 -32.03 -14.43
N ALA A 208 -10.90 -32.22 -13.35
CA ALA A 208 -11.21 -33.21 -12.33
C ALA A 208 -12.50 -32.85 -11.58
N LEU A 209 -12.69 -31.58 -11.24
CA LEU A 209 -13.92 -31.12 -10.60
C LEU A 209 -15.14 -31.15 -11.52
N GLU A 210 -14.97 -30.77 -12.79
CA GLU A 210 -16.04 -30.90 -13.79
C GLU A 210 -16.50 -32.35 -13.89
N ARG A 211 -15.56 -33.30 -13.98
CA ARG A 211 -15.86 -34.74 -14.01
C ARG A 211 -16.58 -35.21 -12.75
N PHE A 212 -16.09 -34.82 -11.58
CA PHE A 212 -16.73 -35.17 -10.31
C PHE A 212 -18.17 -34.70 -10.23
N PHE A 213 -18.45 -33.44 -10.58
CA PHE A 213 -19.83 -32.93 -10.57
C PHE A 213 -20.69 -33.57 -11.66
N LEU A 214 -20.13 -33.87 -12.82
CA LEU A 214 -20.84 -34.60 -13.89
C LEU A 214 -21.23 -36.02 -13.46
N GLU A 215 -20.42 -36.70 -12.64
CA GLU A 215 -20.66 -38.07 -12.16
C GLU A 215 -21.54 -38.12 -10.89
N THR A 216 -21.47 -37.10 -10.03
CA THR A 216 -22.14 -37.12 -8.72
C THR A 216 -23.48 -36.40 -8.69
N LEU A 217 -23.64 -35.30 -9.44
CA LEU A 217 -24.89 -34.55 -9.44
C LEU A 217 -25.95 -35.23 -10.30
N PRO A 218 -27.25 -35.16 -9.92
CA PRO A 218 -28.35 -35.62 -10.76
C PRO A 218 -28.33 -35.02 -12.19
N GLU A 219 -28.88 -35.75 -13.16
CA GLU A 219 -28.88 -35.36 -14.58
C GLU A 219 -29.72 -34.11 -14.88
N ASP A 220 -30.69 -33.79 -14.00
CA ASP A 220 -31.56 -32.62 -14.12
C ASP A 220 -30.95 -31.35 -13.52
N PHE A 221 -29.71 -31.38 -13.02
CA PHE A 221 -29.07 -30.21 -12.42
C PHE A 221 -28.43 -29.30 -13.47
N HIS A 222 -29.20 -28.30 -13.90
CA HIS A 222 -28.77 -27.31 -14.89
C HIS A 222 -29.05 -25.86 -14.43
N SER A 223 -29.42 -25.68 -13.16
CA SER A 223 -29.63 -24.39 -12.53
C SER A 223 -29.42 -24.46 -11.02
N LEU A 224 -29.15 -23.32 -10.40
CA LEU A 224 -29.04 -23.22 -8.94
C LEU A 224 -30.36 -23.61 -8.24
N ARG A 225 -31.49 -23.38 -8.91
CA ARG A 225 -32.81 -23.76 -8.40
C ARG A 225 -32.93 -25.27 -8.20
N ASN A 226 -32.42 -26.08 -9.14
CA ASN A 226 -32.43 -27.55 -9.01
C ASN A 226 -31.70 -28.00 -7.74
N ILE A 227 -30.51 -27.44 -7.47
CA ILE A 227 -29.73 -27.73 -6.26
C ILE A 227 -30.52 -27.37 -4.99
N LYS A 228 -31.12 -26.18 -4.94
CA LYS A 228 -31.88 -25.72 -3.77
C LYS A 228 -33.11 -26.57 -3.50
N ASP A 229 -33.86 -26.91 -4.55
CA ASP A 229 -35.06 -27.72 -4.44
C ASP A 229 -34.71 -29.15 -3.99
N HIS A 230 -33.63 -29.74 -4.53
CA HIS A 230 -33.12 -31.05 -4.09
C HIS A 230 -32.66 -31.03 -2.63
N TRP A 231 -31.90 -30.02 -2.23
CA TRP A 231 -31.43 -29.86 -0.85
C TRP A 231 -32.61 -29.81 0.14
N ARG A 232 -33.69 -29.09 -0.20
CA ARG A 232 -34.90 -29.03 0.63
C ARG A 232 -35.58 -30.38 0.77
N GLN A 233 -35.50 -31.24 -0.24
CA GLN A 233 -36.15 -32.56 -0.25
C GLN A 233 -35.38 -33.61 0.54
N CYS A 234 -34.07 -33.73 0.33
CA CYS A 234 -33.31 -34.88 0.85
C CYS A 234 -32.04 -34.51 1.63
N ARG A 235 -31.65 -33.23 1.68
CA ARG A 235 -30.45 -32.74 2.41
C ARG A 235 -29.14 -33.46 2.01
N GLN A 236 -29.06 -33.97 0.79
CA GLN A 236 -27.87 -34.63 0.27
C GLN A 236 -26.75 -33.60 -0.02
N SER A 237 -25.53 -33.90 0.43
CA SER A 237 -24.32 -33.11 0.18
C SER A 237 -23.56 -33.64 -1.03
N PHE A 238 -23.02 -32.74 -1.84
CA PHE A 238 -22.16 -33.03 -2.99
C PHE A 238 -20.79 -32.34 -2.86
N LEU A 239 -20.31 -32.18 -1.62
CA LEU A 239 -19.03 -31.55 -1.34
C LEU A 239 -17.88 -32.38 -1.96
N PRO A 240 -17.05 -31.82 -2.85
CA PRO A 240 -15.88 -32.51 -3.39
C PRO A 240 -14.84 -32.81 -2.30
N PRO A 241 -14.07 -33.91 -2.42
CA PRO A 241 -12.91 -34.16 -1.57
C PRO A 241 -11.87 -33.05 -1.67
N ASP A 242 -11.14 -32.84 -0.58
CA ASP A 242 -10.20 -31.75 -0.37
C ASP A 242 -9.09 -31.63 -1.42
N ASN A 243 -8.56 -32.78 -1.84
CA ASN A 243 -7.45 -32.89 -2.79
C ASN A 243 -7.91 -32.88 -4.25
N LEU A 244 -9.21 -33.10 -4.52
CA LEU A 244 -9.72 -33.23 -5.89
C LEU A 244 -9.64 -31.90 -6.65
N ALA A 245 -9.70 -30.79 -5.93
CA ALA A 245 -9.60 -29.46 -6.51
C ALA A 245 -8.16 -29.07 -6.89
N LEU A 246 -7.16 -29.90 -6.58
CA LEU A 246 -5.75 -29.56 -6.69
C LEU A 246 -5.03 -30.40 -7.75
N GLN A 247 -4.14 -29.77 -8.52
CA GLN A 247 -3.24 -30.49 -9.41
C GLN A 247 -2.20 -31.31 -8.63
N GLU A 248 -1.68 -32.38 -9.23
CA GLU A 248 -0.66 -33.22 -8.60
C GLU A 248 0.60 -32.41 -8.21
N GLY A 249 0.97 -32.48 -6.94
CA GLY A 249 2.11 -31.76 -6.39
C GLY A 249 1.84 -30.29 -6.09
N ALA A 250 0.58 -29.83 -6.14
CA ALA A 250 0.19 -28.48 -5.73
C ALA A 250 0.41 -28.23 -4.23
N GLU A 251 0.45 -29.28 -3.42
CA GLU A 251 0.58 -29.18 -1.96
C GLU A 251 1.88 -28.49 -1.54
N ARG A 252 2.93 -28.56 -2.38
CA ARG A 252 4.23 -27.92 -2.08
C ARG A 252 4.15 -26.40 -1.98
N TRP A 253 3.17 -25.78 -2.65
CA TRP A 253 2.97 -24.33 -2.66
C TRP A 253 1.91 -23.89 -1.63
N LEU A 254 1.08 -24.81 -1.14
CA LEU A 254 -0.02 -24.56 -0.20
C LEU A 254 0.48 -24.47 1.24
N LYS A 255 1.27 -23.44 1.53
CA LYS A 255 1.72 -23.07 2.88
C LYS A 255 1.20 -21.68 3.22
N PRO A 256 -0.01 -21.55 3.81
CA PRO A 256 -0.61 -20.26 4.11
C PRO A 256 0.29 -19.35 4.97
N GLU A 257 1.08 -19.95 5.86
CA GLU A 257 2.05 -19.28 6.72
C GLU A 257 3.12 -18.51 5.94
N ASP A 258 3.48 -18.97 4.74
CA ASP A 258 4.46 -18.31 3.89
C ASP A 258 3.88 -17.07 3.15
N TYR A 259 2.55 -16.93 3.14
CA TYR A 259 1.81 -15.85 2.47
C TYR A 259 0.73 -15.22 3.38
N PRO A 260 1.14 -14.60 4.51
CA PRO A 260 0.23 -14.05 5.52
C PRO A 260 -0.62 -12.90 4.98
N ASP A 261 -1.78 -12.64 5.58
CA ASP A 261 -2.62 -11.48 5.22
C ASP A 261 -2.13 -10.17 5.83
N SER A 262 -1.22 -10.22 6.80
CA SER A 262 -0.69 -9.04 7.48
C SER A 262 0.73 -9.25 8.02
N LEU A 263 1.51 -8.18 8.13
CA LEU A 263 2.78 -8.15 8.87
C LEU A 263 2.66 -7.23 10.08
N SER A 264 3.32 -7.58 11.18
CA SER A 264 3.27 -6.78 12.41
C SER A 264 4.54 -5.97 12.60
N PHE A 265 4.40 -4.66 12.83
CA PHE A 265 5.51 -3.75 13.16
C PHE A 265 5.11 -2.88 14.35
N SER A 266 5.98 -2.73 15.33
CA SER A 266 5.72 -1.92 16.53
C SER A 266 4.38 -2.27 17.23
N GLY A 267 4.01 -3.55 17.23
CA GLY A 267 2.75 -4.04 17.82
C GLY A 267 1.49 -3.84 16.98
N VAL A 268 1.60 -3.27 15.78
CA VAL A 268 0.47 -3.01 14.86
C VAL A 268 0.54 -3.93 13.66
N ALA A 269 -0.59 -4.56 13.33
CA ALA A 269 -0.73 -5.38 12.12
C ALA A 269 -1.07 -4.50 10.91
N PHE A 270 -0.24 -4.56 9.88
CA PHE A 270 -0.42 -3.90 8.59
C PHE A 270 -0.90 -4.93 7.56
N THR A 271 -1.97 -4.60 6.85
CA THR A 271 -2.58 -5.51 5.86
C THR A 271 -1.70 -5.63 4.62
N LEU A 272 -1.61 -6.85 4.08
CA LEU A 272 -0.94 -7.13 2.82
C LEU A 272 -1.94 -7.28 1.68
N GLU A 273 -1.67 -6.60 0.58
CA GLU A 273 -2.38 -6.76 -0.67
C GLU A 273 -1.53 -7.54 -1.68
N TYR A 274 -2.12 -8.60 -2.23
CA TYR A 274 -1.50 -9.43 -3.27
C TYR A 274 -2.14 -9.16 -4.61
N ARG A 275 -1.33 -8.77 -5.60
CA ARG A 275 -1.78 -8.45 -6.94
C ARG A 275 -0.95 -9.23 -7.97
N PHE A 276 -1.64 -9.97 -8.85
CA PHE A 276 -1.03 -10.59 -10.02
C PHE A 276 -1.36 -9.74 -11.26
N LYS A 277 -0.50 -8.77 -11.55
CA LYS A 277 -0.64 -7.85 -12.67
C LYS A 277 0.70 -7.61 -13.37
N PRO A 278 1.24 -8.62 -14.07
CA PRO A 278 2.54 -8.51 -14.71
C PRO A 278 2.66 -7.26 -15.59
N GLY A 279 3.66 -6.42 -15.31
CA GLY A 279 3.93 -5.18 -16.06
C GLY A 279 3.34 -3.90 -15.45
N GLU A 280 2.48 -3.99 -14.44
CA GLU A 280 2.02 -2.82 -13.67
C GLU A 280 2.93 -2.54 -12.47
N GLU A 281 3.03 -1.27 -12.05
CA GLU A 281 3.80 -0.90 -10.84
C GLU A 281 3.22 -1.48 -9.55
N THR A 282 1.93 -1.84 -9.55
CA THR A 282 1.25 -2.43 -8.39
C THR A 282 1.38 -3.95 -8.31
N ASP A 283 2.12 -4.57 -9.24
CA ASP A 283 2.32 -6.01 -9.28
C ASP A 283 3.08 -6.52 -8.03
N GLY A 284 2.68 -7.67 -7.49
CA GLY A 284 3.31 -8.29 -6.33
C GLY A 284 2.60 -8.03 -5.01
N ILE A 285 3.41 -7.75 -3.98
CA ILE A 285 2.95 -7.52 -2.62
C ILE A 285 3.03 -6.03 -2.29
N ALA A 286 1.96 -5.53 -1.68
CA ALA A 286 1.90 -4.19 -1.13
C ALA A 286 1.52 -4.26 0.35
N LEU A 287 2.22 -3.51 1.20
CA LEU A 287 1.83 -3.26 2.58
C LEU A 287 0.96 -2.01 2.62
N ALA A 288 -0.25 -2.11 3.17
CA ALA A 288 -1.16 -1.00 3.34
C ALA A 288 -0.94 -0.32 4.69
N ALA A 289 -0.73 1.00 4.69
CA ALA A 289 -0.60 1.83 5.87
C ALA A 289 -1.31 3.17 5.67
N THR A 290 -1.87 3.72 6.74
CA THR A 290 -2.47 5.06 6.76
C THR A 290 -1.42 6.12 7.12
N GLU A 291 -1.62 7.38 6.73
CA GLU A 291 -0.64 8.47 6.94
C GLU A 291 -0.16 8.59 8.41
N ASP A 292 -1.04 8.31 9.35
CA ASP A 292 -0.83 8.35 10.80
C ASP A 292 -0.13 7.11 11.39
N THR A 293 -0.07 5.99 10.65
CA THR A 293 0.61 4.75 11.07
C THR A 293 1.97 4.55 10.40
N LEU A 294 2.29 5.35 9.38
CA LEU A 294 3.54 5.29 8.64
C LEU A 294 4.80 5.37 9.52
N ASN A 295 4.75 6.07 10.65
CA ASN A 295 5.90 6.27 11.53
C ASN A 295 6.20 5.07 12.43
N LEU A 296 5.31 4.07 12.42
CA LEU A 296 5.49 2.80 13.11
C LEU A 296 6.29 1.79 12.26
N LEU A 297 6.47 2.08 10.97
CA LEU A 297 7.21 1.23 10.05
C LEU A 297 8.72 1.48 10.15
N PRO A 298 9.54 0.46 10.43
CA PRO A 298 10.99 0.60 10.36
C PRO A 298 11.44 0.80 8.90
N PRO A 299 12.64 1.38 8.67
CA PRO A 299 13.14 1.63 7.30
C PRO A 299 13.20 0.38 6.42
N TRP A 300 13.46 -0.78 7.03
CA TRP A 300 13.61 -2.09 6.38
C TRP A 300 12.29 -2.87 6.26
N ALA A 301 11.14 -2.30 6.66
CA ALA A 301 9.85 -3.01 6.71
C ALA A 301 9.45 -3.72 5.40
N LEU A 302 9.91 -3.18 4.27
CA LEU A 302 9.59 -3.68 2.93
C LEU A 302 10.65 -4.66 2.38
N ASP A 303 11.77 -4.84 3.07
CA ASP A 303 12.93 -5.56 2.54
C ASP A 303 12.71 -7.08 2.50
N TYR A 304 12.01 -7.63 3.48
CA TYR A 304 11.88 -9.08 3.66
C TYR A 304 10.74 -9.70 2.84
N LEU A 305 9.86 -8.89 2.21
CA LEU A 305 8.65 -9.35 1.54
C LEU A 305 7.79 -10.21 2.49
N VAL A 306 7.54 -11.46 2.11
CA VAL A 306 6.92 -12.53 2.89
C VAL A 306 7.76 -13.80 2.72
N PRO A 307 7.67 -14.77 3.64
CA PRO A 307 8.51 -15.96 3.60
C PRO A 307 8.43 -16.75 2.27
N GLY A 308 7.28 -16.72 1.59
CA GLY A 308 7.08 -17.39 0.29
C GLY A 308 7.86 -16.80 -0.88
N PHE A 309 8.18 -15.49 -0.86
CA PHE A 309 8.92 -14.82 -1.94
C PHE A 309 10.37 -14.48 -1.60
N LEU A 310 10.72 -14.49 -0.31
CA LEU A 310 12.08 -14.21 0.13
C LEU A 310 13.13 -15.12 -0.54
N PRO A 311 12.93 -16.46 -0.67
CA PRO A 311 13.90 -17.33 -1.34
C PRO A 311 14.21 -16.91 -2.79
N GLU A 312 13.19 -16.51 -3.55
CA GLU A 312 13.36 -16.12 -4.95
C GLU A 312 14.11 -14.78 -5.09
N LYS A 313 13.81 -13.82 -4.20
CA LYS A 313 14.57 -12.56 -4.10
C LYS A 313 16.05 -12.83 -3.79
N LEU A 314 16.32 -13.69 -2.81
CA LEU A 314 17.68 -14.08 -2.45
C LEU A 314 18.40 -14.79 -3.60
N GLU A 315 17.73 -15.69 -4.33
CA GLU A 315 18.32 -16.36 -5.48
C GLU A 315 18.79 -15.36 -6.55
N LEU A 316 17.94 -14.39 -6.91
CA LEU A 316 18.31 -13.36 -7.90
C LEU A 316 19.50 -12.52 -7.44
N TRP A 317 19.53 -12.13 -6.16
CA TRP A 317 20.66 -11.42 -5.56
C TRP A 317 21.95 -12.24 -5.62
N LEU A 318 21.92 -13.49 -5.15
CA LEU A 318 23.11 -14.34 -5.11
C LEU A 318 23.60 -14.73 -6.52
N ARG A 319 22.70 -14.90 -7.48
CA ARG A 319 23.06 -15.15 -8.89
C ARG A 319 23.68 -13.94 -9.57
N SER A 320 23.44 -12.73 -9.07
CA SER A 320 24.04 -11.52 -9.59
C SER A 320 25.51 -11.34 -9.15
N LEU A 321 25.91 -12.01 -8.06
CA LEU A 321 27.26 -11.92 -7.51
C LEU A 321 28.34 -12.39 -8.52
N PRO A 322 29.56 -11.82 -8.46
CA PRO A 322 30.73 -12.30 -9.18
C PRO A 322 30.93 -13.82 -9.13
N LYS A 323 31.44 -14.40 -10.23
CA LYS A 323 31.62 -15.85 -10.39
C LYS A 323 32.41 -16.49 -9.23
N ALA A 324 33.47 -15.82 -8.76
CA ALA A 324 34.31 -16.33 -7.68
C ALA A 324 33.55 -16.47 -6.35
N GLN A 325 32.70 -15.49 -6.02
CA GLN A 325 31.86 -15.53 -4.82
C GLN A 325 30.75 -16.57 -4.96
N ARG A 326 30.07 -16.60 -6.11
CA ARG A 326 28.97 -17.54 -6.38
C ARG A 326 29.39 -19.02 -6.35
N GLN A 327 30.65 -19.31 -6.68
CA GLN A 327 31.20 -20.68 -6.60
C GLN A 327 31.31 -21.18 -5.17
N LYS A 328 31.61 -20.30 -4.20
CA LYS A 328 31.67 -20.64 -2.77
C LYS A 328 30.29 -20.96 -2.17
N LEU A 329 29.21 -20.52 -2.83
CA LEU A 329 27.82 -20.62 -2.35
C LEU A 329 27.02 -21.74 -3.02
N GLN A 330 27.68 -22.69 -3.70
CA GLN A 330 27.00 -23.82 -4.36
C GLN A 330 26.80 -24.99 -3.39
N PRO A 331 25.63 -25.65 -3.40
CA PRO A 331 24.43 -25.33 -4.19
C PRO A 331 23.64 -24.14 -3.60
N LEU A 332 23.23 -23.19 -4.46
CA LEU A 332 22.52 -21.98 -4.03
C LEU A 332 21.20 -22.29 -3.31
N SER A 333 20.47 -23.33 -3.74
CA SER A 333 19.21 -23.72 -3.11
C SER A 333 19.40 -24.12 -1.65
N GLY A 334 20.45 -24.89 -1.35
CA GLY A 334 20.77 -25.31 0.02
C GLY A 334 21.14 -24.14 0.92
N PHE A 335 21.92 -23.19 0.40
CA PHE A 335 22.26 -21.96 1.12
C PHE A 335 21.02 -21.12 1.45
N ILE A 336 20.11 -20.94 0.48
CA ILE A 336 18.90 -20.14 0.67
C ILE A 336 17.98 -20.82 1.69
N GLU A 337 17.83 -22.14 1.63
CA GLU A 337 17.07 -22.93 2.62
C GLU A 337 17.66 -22.78 4.03
N GLU A 338 18.98 -22.85 4.16
CA GLU A 338 19.69 -22.63 5.44
C GLU A 338 19.43 -21.22 5.99
N PHE A 339 19.74 -20.17 5.22
CA PHE A 339 19.59 -18.78 5.64
C PHE A 339 18.14 -18.45 6.02
N THR A 340 17.17 -18.86 5.19
CA THR A 340 15.74 -18.61 5.47
C THR A 340 15.22 -19.46 6.64
N GLY A 341 15.81 -20.64 6.87
CA GLY A 341 15.56 -21.47 8.04
C GLY A 341 16.03 -20.81 9.33
N LEU A 342 17.26 -20.29 9.35
CA LEU A 342 17.83 -19.57 10.51
C LEU A 342 17.05 -18.30 10.84
N LEU A 343 16.59 -17.56 9.81
CA LEU A 343 15.74 -16.39 10.00
C LEU A 343 14.38 -16.77 10.60
N ARG A 344 13.73 -17.83 10.10
CA ARG A 344 12.47 -18.33 10.65
C ARG A 344 12.61 -18.89 12.08
N GLY A 345 13.76 -19.51 12.39
CA GLY A 345 14.09 -20.02 13.71
C GLY A 345 14.41 -18.93 14.73
N GLY A 346 14.57 -17.68 14.31
CA GLY A 346 14.96 -16.56 15.17
C GLY A 346 16.44 -16.56 15.56
N GLU A 347 17.26 -17.38 14.91
CA GLU A 347 18.72 -17.44 15.13
C GLU A 347 19.43 -16.24 14.48
N LEU A 348 18.87 -15.74 13.38
CA LEU A 348 19.28 -14.49 12.75
C LEU A 348 18.34 -13.35 13.16
N PHE A 349 18.93 -12.24 13.59
CA PHE A 349 18.17 -11.05 13.99
C PHE A 349 17.70 -10.27 12.75
N GLY A 350 16.39 -10.32 12.49
CA GLY A 350 15.74 -9.76 11.30
C GLY A 350 15.30 -8.29 11.39
N GLU A 351 15.63 -7.56 12.47
CA GLU A 351 15.21 -6.16 12.63
C GLU A 351 16.20 -5.14 12.02
N GLN A 352 16.71 -5.44 10.84
CA GLN A 352 17.71 -4.62 10.14
C GLN A 352 17.53 -4.73 8.62
N PRO A 353 18.20 -3.91 7.79
CA PRO A 353 18.12 -4.05 6.34
C PRO A 353 18.57 -5.46 5.87
N LEU A 354 17.75 -6.12 5.05
CA LEU A 354 18.01 -7.50 4.60
C LEU A 354 19.37 -7.64 3.89
N ALA A 355 19.74 -6.62 3.11
CA ALA A 355 21.01 -6.61 2.37
C ALA A 355 22.24 -6.56 3.30
N GLU A 356 22.12 -5.90 4.46
CA GLU A 356 23.17 -5.85 5.47
C GLU A 356 23.27 -7.18 6.21
N LEU A 357 22.14 -7.72 6.68
CA LEU A 357 22.08 -9.03 7.34
C LEU A 357 22.66 -10.15 6.44
N LEU A 358 22.29 -10.16 5.16
CA LEU A 358 22.81 -11.16 4.22
C LEU A 358 24.32 -10.99 4.00
N GLY A 359 24.81 -9.75 3.91
CA GLY A 359 26.24 -9.46 3.76
C GLY A 359 27.06 -9.92 4.97
N ASP A 360 26.59 -9.64 6.18
CA ASP A 360 27.22 -10.06 7.42
C ASP A 360 27.25 -11.59 7.55
N TYR A 361 26.13 -12.25 7.26
CA TYR A 361 26.04 -13.71 7.24
C TYR A 361 27.01 -14.35 6.23
N LEU A 362 27.10 -13.80 5.02
CA LEU A 362 28.03 -14.27 3.99
C LEU A 362 29.50 -14.11 4.39
N ALA A 363 29.83 -13.01 5.07
CA ALA A 363 31.18 -12.76 5.55
C ALA A 363 31.56 -13.72 6.69
N GLU A 364 30.67 -13.91 7.66
CA GLU A 364 30.91 -14.72 8.85
C GLU A 364 30.96 -16.23 8.55
N TYR A 365 30.00 -16.74 7.79
CA TYR A 365 29.84 -18.19 7.61
C TYR A 365 30.48 -18.74 6.33
N HIS A 366 30.71 -17.89 5.31
CA HIS A 366 31.16 -18.35 3.98
C HIS A 366 32.42 -17.65 3.47
N ASP A 367 33.01 -16.72 4.23
CA ASP A 367 34.17 -15.93 3.80
C ASP A 367 33.91 -15.24 2.43
N VAL A 368 32.69 -14.71 2.28
CA VAL A 368 32.26 -13.95 1.10
C VAL A 368 31.90 -12.54 1.54
N HIS A 369 32.75 -11.58 1.19
CA HIS A 369 32.54 -10.18 1.53
C HIS A 369 31.78 -9.50 0.40
N VAL A 370 30.53 -9.09 0.68
CA VAL A 370 29.66 -8.36 -0.25
C VAL A 370 29.18 -7.09 0.43
N ASN A 371 29.25 -5.95 -0.26
CA ASN A 371 28.66 -4.72 0.25
C ASN A 371 27.15 -4.70 -0.01
N ALA A 372 26.34 -4.25 0.96
CA ALA A 372 24.88 -4.13 0.80
C ALA A 372 24.43 -3.37 -0.47
N ARG A 373 25.24 -2.40 -0.95
CA ARG A 373 24.97 -1.65 -2.18
C ARG A 373 25.02 -2.51 -3.45
N GLU A 374 25.74 -3.62 -3.43
CA GLU A 374 25.81 -4.55 -4.57
C GLU A 374 24.45 -5.24 -4.78
N PHE A 375 23.75 -5.59 -3.71
CA PHE A 375 22.39 -6.12 -3.79
C PHE A 375 21.37 -5.07 -4.24
N ALA A 376 21.51 -3.83 -3.79
CA ALA A 376 20.63 -2.72 -4.20
C ALA A 376 20.73 -2.39 -5.70
N ALA A 377 21.85 -2.70 -6.35
CA ALA A 377 22.03 -2.51 -7.79
C ALA A 377 21.31 -3.58 -8.63
N VAL A 378 20.86 -4.68 -8.03
CA VAL A 378 20.18 -5.78 -8.73
C VAL A 378 18.76 -5.37 -9.09
N ARG A 379 18.45 -5.33 -10.39
CA ARG A 379 17.09 -5.05 -10.86
C ARG A 379 16.20 -6.27 -10.63
N LEU A 380 15.36 -6.19 -9.60
CA LEU A 380 14.35 -7.20 -9.30
C LEU A 380 13.11 -7.03 -10.19
N PRO A 381 12.40 -8.12 -10.54
CA PRO A 381 11.03 -8.05 -11.03
C PRO A 381 10.13 -7.27 -10.07
N GLU A 382 9.12 -6.58 -10.60
CA GLU A 382 8.23 -5.76 -9.77
C GLU A 382 7.61 -6.57 -8.61
N TYR A 383 7.22 -7.83 -8.83
CA TYR A 383 6.60 -8.63 -7.77
C TYR A 383 7.51 -9.01 -6.59
N LEU A 384 8.83 -8.86 -6.73
CA LEU A 384 9.83 -9.05 -5.66
C LEU A 384 10.29 -7.73 -5.02
N VAL A 385 9.64 -6.62 -5.40
CA VAL A 385 9.79 -5.32 -4.75
C VAL A 385 8.50 -5.05 -4.00
N MET A 386 8.53 -5.13 -2.67
CA MET A 386 7.37 -4.84 -1.83
C MET A 386 7.03 -3.35 -1.92
N LYS A 387 5.75 -3.03 -2.08
CA LYS A 387 5.26 -1.65 -2.11
C LYS A 387 4.70 -1.26 -0.76
N LEU A 388 4.63 0.03 -0.51
CA LEU A 388 3.87 0.64 0.57
C LEU A 388 2.74 1.47 -0.04
N LEU A 389 1.49 1.06 0.19
CA LEU A 389 0.30 1.81 -0.17
C LEU A 389 -0.06 2.72 0.99
N VAL A 390 -0.03 4.03 0.74
CA VAL A 390 -0.47 5.03 1.72
C VAL A 390 -1.95 5.31 1.49
N LEU A 391 -2.78 4.96 2.47
CA LEU A 391 -4.22 5.09 2.42
C LEU A 391 -4.70 6.36 3.14
N ASP A 392 -5.78 6.96 2.65
CA ASP A 392 -6.52 8.00 3.37
C ASP A 392 -7.53 7.41 4.38
N GLU A 393 -8.28 8.28 5.06
CA GLU A 393 -9.33 7.89 6.02
C GLU A 393 -10.49 7.09 5.38
N ALA A 394 -10.67 7.17 4.06
CA ALA A 394 -11.68 6.43 3.31
C ALA A 394 -11.17 5.07 2.79
N GLY A 395 -9.87 4.78 2.96
CA GLY A 395 -9.22 3.56 2.48
C GLY A 395 -8.73 3.64 1.03
N GLU A 396 -8.72 4.84 0.43
CA GLU A 396 -8.27 5.05 -0.95
C GLU A 396 -6.76 5.29 -1.01
N ILE A 397 -6.12 4.82 -2.09
CA ILE A 397 -4.67 4.91 -2.26
C ILE A 397 -4.31 6.35 -2.65
N THR A 398 -3.60 7.05 -1.77
CA THR A 398 -3.09 8.40 -2.02
C THR A 398 -1.67 8.38 -2.61
N ARG A 399 -0.86 7.41 -2.21
CA ARG A 399 0.55 7.29 -2.64
C ARG A 399 1.00 5.83 -2.66
N ILE A 400 1.89 5.52 -3.60
CA ILE A 400 2.59 4.24 -3.68
C ILE A 400 4.09 4.52 -3.54
N CYS A 401 4.72 3.89 -2.54
CA CYS A 401 6.14 4.03 -2.26
C CYS A 401 6.84 2.67 -2.45
N ARG A 402 8.12 2.71 -2.85
CA ARG A 402 9.00 1.51 -2.94
C ARG A 402 9.94 1.37 -1.74
N GLU A 403 9.95 2.37 -0.87
CA GLU A 403 10.68 2.42 0.39
C GLU A 403 9.81 3.17 1.41
N VAL A 404 10.05 2.95 2.71
CA VAL A 404 9.39 3.73 3.76
C VAL A 404 9.91 5.17 3.70
N PRO A 405 9.10 6.22 3.49
CA PRO A 405 9.61 7.58 3.26
C PRO A 405 10.38 8.16 4.46
N ALA A 406 11.55 8.77 4.20
CA ALA A 406 12.44 9.32 5.24
C ALA A 406 11.77 10.35 6.17
N ALA A 407 10.83 11.14 5.64
CA ALA A 407 10.08 12.12 6.40
C ALA A 407 9.23 11.49 7.53
N VAL A 408 8.90 10.21 7.40
CA VAL A 408 8.06 9.49 8.36
C VAL A 408 8.88 8.53 9.26
N ARG A 409 10.17 8.35 8.96
CA ARG A 409 11.16 7.58 9.75
C ARG A 409 11.52 8.23 11.11
N GLY A 410 10.82 9.29 11.52
CA GLY A 410 11.33 10.28 12.48
C GLY A 410 10.69 10.35 13.87
N GLY A 411 9.64 9.58 14.17
CA GLY A 411 8.98 9.70 15.47
C GLY A 411 8.26 8.45 15.95
N SER A 412 8.30 8.23 17.25
CA SER A 412 7.59 7.16 17.97
C SER A 412 6.21 7.59 18.45
N ARG A 413 5.71 8.75 17.98
CA ARG A 413 4.39 9.27 18.32
C ARG A 413 3.30 8.31 17.85
N LEU A 414 2.40 7.91 18.74
CA LEU A 414 1.31 7.02 18.39
C LEU A 414 0.19 7.76 17.66
N SER A 415 -0.45 7.05 16.73
CA SER A 415 -1.68 7.53 16.12
C SER A 415 -2.83 7.52 17.14
N ALA A 416 -3.71 8.52 17.04
CA ALA A 416 -4.97 8.52 17.78
C ALA A 416 -5.98 7.48 17.28
N ALA A 417 -5.78 6.90 16.10
CA ALA A 417 -6.58 5.79 15.58
C ALA A 417 -6.35 4.49 16.36
N LEU A 418 -5.23 4.38 17.09
CA LEU A 418 -4.95 3.20 17.91
C LEU A 418 -5.90 3.13 19.11
N PRO A 419 -6.53 1.98 19.37
CA PRO A 419 -7.38 1.77 20.54
C PRO A 419 -6.65 2.18 21.82
N GLY A 420 -7.35 2.87 22.73
CA GLY A 420 -6.83 3.30 24.04
C GLY A 420 -5.89 4.52 24.02
N VAL A 421 -5.33 4.93 22.87
CA VAL A 421 -4.47 6.13 22.79
C VAL A 421 -5.26 7.39 23.09
N ALA A 422 -6.49 7.49 22.59
CA ALA A 422 -7.37 8.63 22.79
C ALA A 422 -7.68 8.93 24.28
N LEU A 423 -7.55 7.94 25.18
CA LEU A 423 -7.83 8.11 26.62
C LEU A 423 -6.81 9.00 27.33
N TYR A 424 -5.59 9.07 26.81
CA TYR A 424 -4.48 9.79 27.41
C TYR A 424 -4.05 11.01 26.58
N ARG A 425 -4.73 11.24 25.45
CA ARG A 425 -4.46 12.36 24.54
C ARG A 425 -5.29 13.57 24.98
N GLU A 426 -4.69 14.74 24.91
CA GLU A 426 -5.37 16.01 25.20
C GLU A 426 -5.21 16.93 23.99
N PRO A 427 -6.29 17.58 23.51
CA PRO A 427 -6.20 18.47 22.37
C PRO A 427 -5.29 19.67 22.68
N PRO A 428 -4.63 20.24 21.66
CA PRO A 428 -3.76 21.39 21.85
C PRO A 428 -4.55 22.61 22.32
N GLY A 429 -3.97 23.35 23.27
CA GLY A 429 -4.53 24.58 23.80
C GLY A 429 -3.46 25.59 24.24
N ARG A 430 -3.90 26.72 24.81
CA ARG A 430 -3.00 27.78 25.31
C ARG A 430 -2.65 27.65 26.80
N GLY A 431 -3.31 26.74 27.50
CA GLY A 431 -3.11 26.42 28.91
C GLY A 431 -2.50 25.04 29.10
N TRP A 432 -2.25 24.65 30.35
CA TRP A 432 -1.90 23.26 30.67
C TRP A 432 -3.00 22.33 30.09
N PRO A 433 -2.65 21.25 29.37
CA PRO A 433 -3.64 20.35 28.76
C PRO A 433 -4.57 19.76 29.84
N GLY A 434 -5.83 19.45 29.50
CA GLY A 434 -6.94 19.22 30.43
C GLY A 434 -6.81 18.12 31.50
N CYS A 435 -5.66 17.45 31.58
CA CYS A 435 -5.36 16.41 32.54
C CYS A 435 -4.78 16.97 33.87
N ASP A 436 -5.30 16.48 34.99
CA ASP A 436 -4.80 16.85 36.33
C ASP A 436 -3.36 16.39 36.55
N ARG A 437 -3.05 15.16 36.12
CA ARG A 437 -1.72 14.56 36.20
C ARG A 437 -1.49 13.63 35.02
N LEU A 438 -0.39 13.85 34.33
CA LEU A 438 0.08 13.04 33.22
C LEU A 438 0.90 11.84 33.76
N PRO A 439 0.46 10.58 33.59
CA PRO A 439 1.21 9.40 34.03
C PRO A 439 2.54 9.28 33.26
N GLU A 440 3.62 8.81 33.91
CA GLU A 440 4.94 8.68 33.26
C GLU A 440 4.96 7.65 32.13
N ARG A 441 4.20 6.57 32.31
CA ARG A 441 4.02 5.48 31.35
C ARG A 441 2.60 4.94 31.49
N VAL A 442 2.05 4.43 30.40
CA VAL A 442 0.73 3.78 30.34
C VAL A 442 0.81 2.58 29.42
N THR A 443 -0.12 1.65 29.58
CA THR A 443 -0.32 0.53 28.65
C THR A 443 -1.62 0.78 27.91
N VAL A 444 -1.57 0.71 26.57
CA VAL A 444 -2.70 1.10 25.71
C VAL A 444 -3.56 -0.11 25.32
N ASP A 445 -2.95 -1.29 25.26
CA ASP A 445 -3.61 -2.57 24.96
C ASP A 445 -3.18 -3.59 26.02
N GLU A 446 -4.14 -4.29 26.64
CA GLU A 446 -3.85 -5.32 27.64
C GLU A 446 -3.19 -6.57 27.02
N ASN A 447 -3.37 -6.80 25.71
CA ASN A 447 -2.81 -7.96 25.01
C ASN A 447 -1.39 -7.70 24.48
N ALA A 448 -1.10 -6.46 24.09
CA ALA A 448 0.24 -6.02 23.72
C ALA A 448 0.86 -5.30 24.92
N ALA A 449 1.67 -6.01 25.71
CA ALA A 449 2.33 -5.52 26.93
C ALA A 449 3.35 -4.36 26.73
N GLN A 450 3.19 -3.56 25.68
CA GLN A 450 4.06 -2.46 25.31
C GLN A 450 3.73 -1.21 26.13
N GLU A 451 4.69 -0.79 26.96
CA GLU A 451 4.62 0.49 27.67
C GLU A 451 4.79 1.65 26.68
N VAL A 452 3.97 2.68 26.83
CA VAL A 452 4.05 3.92 26.05
C VAL A 452 4.17 5.11 27.00
N PHE A 453 4.73 6.22 26.52
CA PHE A 453 5.14 7.35 27.33
C PHE A 453 4.37 8.62 26.91
N PRO A 454 3.35 9.04 27.67
CA PRO A 454 2.65 10.29 27.42
C PRO A 454 3.59 11.49 27.61
N ALA A 455 3.46 12.53 26.78
CA ALA A 455 4.26 13.74 26.89
C ALA A 455 3.52 14.96 26.35
N LEU A 456 3.91 16.14 26.83
CA LEU A 456 3.45 17.39 26.22
C LEU A 456 3.95 17.44 24.77
N HIS A 457 3.12 17.97 23.88
CA HIS A 457 3.47 18.12 22.47
C HIS A 457 3.06 19.51 22.00
N ALA A 458 4.01 20.23 21.39
CA ALA A 458 3.75 21.50 20.74
C ALA A 458 3.26 21.27 19.31
N ALA A 459 2.05 21.72 19.01
CA ALA A 459 1.48 21.72 17.67
C ALA A 459 2.15 22.79 16.78
N ALA A 460 1.90 22.73 15.47
CA ALA A 460 2.52 23.62 14.49
C ALA A 460 2.17 25.11 14.71
N ASP A 461 1.02 25.41 15.30
CA ASP A 461 0.57 26.76 15.64
C ASP A 461 1.09 27.25 17.02
N GLY A 462 1.90 26.43 17.69
CA GLY A 462 2.51 26.70 18.99
C GLY A 462 1.64 26.35 20.19
N GLN A 463 0.40 25.88 19.99
CA GLN A 463 -0.45 25.36 21.07
C GLN A 463 0.09 24.04 21.62
N VAL A 464 -0.25 23.69 22.86
CA VAL A 464 0.30 22.52 23.55
C VAL A 464 -0.82 21.56 23.95
N GLY A 465 -0.68 20.29 23.54
CA GLY A 465 -1.54 19.18 23.92
C GLY A 465 -0.74 18.04 24.56
N VAL A 466 -1.35 16.86 24.66
CA VAL A 466 -0.68 15.63 25.11
C VAL A 466 -0.71 14.60 23.99
N GLU A 467 0.43 13.98 23.72
CA GLU A 467 0.59 12.87 22.77
C GLU A 467 1.33 11.70 23.44
N LEU A 468 1.19 10.49 22.88
CA LEU A 468 1.85 9.28 23.38
C LEU A 468 3.00 8.86 22.46
N TYR A 469 4.07 8.34 23.04
CA TYR A 469 5.28 7.94 22.32
C TYR A 469 5.74 6.53 22.73
N LEU A 470 6.28 5.74 21.80
CA LEU A 470 6.85 4.42 22.13
C LEU A 470 8.23 4.53 22.78
N LYS A 471 9.01 5.60 22.48
CA LYS A 471 10.37 5.78 23.02
C LYS A 471 10.36 6.82 24.14
N ALA A 472 10.80 6.43 25.34
CA ALA A 472 10.92 7.32 26.49
C ALA A 472 11.81 8.54 26.22
N ALA A 473 12.90 8.36 25.46
CA ALA A 473 13.82 9.44 25.10
C ALA A 473 13.13 10.53 24.27
N GLU A 474 12.32 10.13 23.29
CA GLU A 474 11.55 11.05 22.46
C GLU A 474 10.44 11.72 23.27
N ALA A 475 9.72 10.97 24.10
CA ALA A 475 8.72 11.53 25.01
C ALA A 475 9.32 12.63 25.90
N ARG A 476 10.49 12.39 26.50
CA ARG A 476 11.21 13.37 27.32
C ARG A 476 11.58 14.63 26.51
N PHE A 477 12.13 14.45 25.32
CA PHE A 477 12.50 15.55 24.44
C PHE A 477 11.29 16.40 24.03
N ARG A 478 10.19 15.75 23.63
CA ARG A 478 8.95 16.42 23.21
C ARG A 478 8.25 17.10 24.38
N HIS A 479 8.25 16.47 25.55
CA HIS A 479 7.71 17.06 26.78
C HIS A 479 8.42 18.38 27.12
N ASP A 480 9.75 18.41 27.01
CA ASP A 480 10.57 19.59 27.23
C ASP A 480 10.29 20.71 26.19
N GLU A 481 10.14 20.35 24.91
CA GLU A 481 9.65 21.29 23.89
C GLU A 481 8.26 21.85 24.23
N GLY A 482 7.35 21.00 24.70
CA GLY A 482 6.00 21.37 25.11
C GLY A 482 5.98 22.35 26.28
N LEU A 483 6.85 22.14 27.29
CA LEU A 483 7.00 23.08 28.42
C LEU A 483 7.46 24.46 27.94
N CYS A 484 8.45 24.52 27.05
CA CYS A 484 8.93 25.77 26.46
C CYS A 484 7.84 26.49 25.66
N ALA A 485 7.12 25.77 24.81
CA ALA A 485 6.00 26.32 24.04
C ALA A 485 4.90 26.88 24.95
N LEU A 486 4.53 26.13 26.00
CA LEU A 486 3.51 26.56 26.95
C LEU A 486 3.92 27.82 27.72
N LEU A 487 5.19 27.90 28.15
CA LEU A 487 5.73 29.10 28.81
C LEU A 487 5.82 30.30 27.87
N ARG A 488 6.11 30.11 26.57
CA ARG A 488 6.05 31.18 25.58
C ARG A 488 4.64 31.75 25.43
N LEU A 489 3.61 30.89 25.46
CA LEU A 489 2.22 31.33 25.41
C LEU A 489 1.82 32.12 26.67
N GLN A 490 2.23 31.66 27.84
CA GLN A 490 1.78 32.22 29.12
C GLN A 490 2.62 33.40 29.64
N LEU A 491 3.92 33.41 29.35
CA LEU A 491 4.87 34.46 29.75
C LEU A 491 5.32 35.32 28.56
N GLY A 492 4.55 35.33 27.47
CA GLY A 492 4.94 35.94 26.20
C GLY A 492 5.41 37.38 26.30
N GLY A 493 4.78 38.22 27.13
CA GLY A 493 5.20 39.61 27.34
C GLY A 493 6.62 39.75 27.90
N LEU A 494 6.96 38.95 28.93
CA LEU A 494 8.28 38.94 29.56
C LEU A 494 9.34 38.36 28.63
N LEU A 495 9.04 37.21 28.00
CA LEU A 495 9.96 36.55 27.08
C LEU A 495 10.21 37.40 25.83
N GLN A 496 9.23 38.15 25.35
CA GLN A 496 9.40 39.08 24.24
C GLN A 496 10.28 40.28 24.59
N ALA A 497 10.29 40.73 25.84
CA ALA A 497 11.23 41.75 26.31
C ALA A 497 12.67 41.21 26.27
N ILE A 498 12.90 40.05 26.91
CA ILE A 498 14.20 39.35 26.90
C ILE A 498 14.69 39.12 25.47
N ARG A 499 13.80 38.69 24.57
CA ARG A 499 14.09 38.47 23.14
C ARG A 499 14.66 39.71 22.45
N LYS A 500 14.12 40.89 22.77
CA LYS A 500 14.52 42.17 22.17
C LYS A 500 15.87 42.67 22.69
N ASP A 501 16.24 42.24 23.89
CA ASP A 501 17.52 42.59 24.52
C ASP A 501 18.69 41.78 23.93
N PHE A 502 18.42 40.66 23.25
CA PHE A 502 19.43 39.89 22.51
C PHE A 502 19.97 40.67 21.30
N LYS A 503 21.06 41.40 21.54
CA LYS A 503 21.77 42.24 20.58
C LYS A 503 23.22 41.74 20.42
N PRO A 504 23.47 40.74 19.55
CA PRO A 504 24.79 40.13 19.41
C PRO A 504 25.79 41.10 18.78
N ALA A 505 27.02 41.10 19.31
CA ALA A 505 28.13 41.74 18.64
C ALA A 505 28.40 41.04 17.28
N PRO A 506 28.99 41.73 16.28
CA PRO A 506 29.18 41.17 14.94
C PRO A 506 29.97 39.85 14.89
N ALA A 507 30.93 39.66 15.81
CA ALA A 507 31.71 38.43 15.91
C ALA A 507 30.85 37.25 16.38
N LEU A 508 30.03 37.47 17.41
CA LEU A 508 29.11 36.48 17.97
C LEU A 508 28.00 36.13 16.95
N GLU A 509 27.46 37.14 16.27
CA GLU A 509 26.49 36.97 15.20
C GLU A 509 27.07 36.13 14.05
N ARG A 510 28.30 36.42 13.61
CA ARG A 510 28.98 35.65 12.56
C ARG A 510 29.23 34.21 12.97
N ARG A 511 29.65 33.97 14.22
CA ARG A 511 30.02 32.63 14.70
C ARG A 511 28.81 31.71 14.86
N PHE A 512 27.78 32.20 15.53
CA PHE A 512 26.68 31.34 15.99
C PHE A 512 25.40 31.51 15.17
N PHE A 513 25.17 32.67 14.53
CA PHE A 513 23.84 33.03 14.02
C PHE A 513 23.78 33.29 12.51
N LYS A 514 24.91 33.51 11.82
CA LYS A 514 24.99 33.63 10.35
C LYS A 514 25.53 32.34 9.73
N ARG A 515 24.68 31.32 9.63
CA ARG A 515 24.91 30.14 8.77
C ARG A 515 23.92 30.18 7.60
N ALA A 516 24.44 29.93 6.39
CA ALA A 516 23.70 30.13 5.13
C ALA A 516 22.46 29.23 4.99
N ASP A 517 22.44 28.07 5.65
CA ASP A 517 21.39 27.04 5.49
C ASP A 517 20.42 26.94 6.69
N SER A 518 20.53 27.79 7.71
CA SER A 518 19.68 27.66 8.91
C SER A 518 18.35 28.38 8.73
N SER A 519 17.27 27.61 8.53
CA SER A 519 15.88 28.11 8.55
C SER A 519 15.37 28.43 9.97
N ARG A 520 16.16 28.12 11.00
CA ARG A 520 15.76 28.25 12.42
C ARG A 520 16.07 29.62 12.99
N ASN A 521 15.16 30.11 13.82
CA ASN A 521 15.31 31.39 14.49
C ASN A 521 16.13 31.22 15.79
N TRP A 522 17.41 31.57 15.75
CA TRP A 522 18.31 31.45 16.91
C TRP A 522 17.82 32.18 18.16
N ARG A 523 17.02 33.26 18.02
CA ARG A 523 16.45 33.96 19.18
C ARG A 523 15.42 33.09 19.90
N ASP A 524 14.67 32.28 19.16
CA ASP A 524 13.74 31.32 19.74
C ASP A 524 14.53 30.22 20.46
N ASP A 525 15.54 29.64 19.82
CA ASP A 525 16.40 28.62 20.45
C ASP A 525 17.08 29.13 21.73
N LEU A 526 17.53 30.40 21.72
CA LEU A 526 18.11 31.03 22.91
C LEU A 526 17.09 31.23 24.02
N LEU A 527 15.86 31.65 23.70
CA LEU A 527 14.78 31.73 24.69
C LEU A 527 14.45 30.35 25.28
N ASP A 528 14.42 29.29 24.46
CA ASP A 528 14.19 27.94 24.96
C ASP A 528 15.31 27.48 25.89
N ALA A 529 16.55 27.84 25.58
CA ALA A 529 17.68 27.58 26.44
C ALA A 529 17.56 28.31 27.80
N VAL A 530 17.13 29.58 27.80
CA VAL A 530 16.85 30.34 29.01
C VAL A 530 15.74 29.68 29.84
N ILE A 531 14.65 29.29 29.18
CA ILE A 531 13.51 28.61 29.84
C ILE A 531 13.97 27.29 30.47
N ARG A 532 14.65 26.42 29.71
CA ARG A 532 15.14 25.12 30.20
C ARG A 532 16.05 25.28 31.40
N ARG A 533 17.03 26.18 31.31
CA ARG A 533 17.99 26.44 32.38
C ARG A 533 17.32 27.02 33.63
N ALA A 534 16.26 27.82 33.48
CA ALA A 534 15.48 28.33 34.60
C ALA A 534 14.62 27.23 35.25
N LEU A 535 14.08 26.27 34.47
CA LEU A 535 13.28 25.16 34.98
C LEU A 535 14.10 24.11 35.75
N GLY A 536 15.40 23.99 35.48
CA GLY A 536 16.30 23.03 36.13
C GLY A 536 16.84 21.99 35.15
N ASP A 537 17.41 20.90 35.63
CA ASP A 537 17.94 19.82 34.79
C ASP A 537 16.85 19.00 34.07
N ALA A 538 17.26 18.15 33.13
CA ALA A 538 16.33 17.36 32.30
C ALA A 538 15.40 16.46 33.12
N GLU A 539 15.85 15.93 34.26
CA GLU A 539 15.01 15.08 35.12
C GLU A 539 13.99 15.94 35.87
N THR A 540 14.38 17.09 36.40
CA THR A 540 13.47 18.06 37.02
C THR A 540 12.38 18.48 36.05
N ARG A 541 12.73 18.73 34.78
CA ARG A 541 11.77 19.10 33.72
C ARG A 541 10.83 17.95 33.39
N TRP A 542 11.34 16.72 33.27
CA TRP A 542 10.51 15.53 33.03
C TRP A 542 9.47 15.29 34.12
N GLN A 543 9.77 15.67 35.38
CA GLN A 543 8.86 15.53 36.53
C GLN A 543 7.76 16.61 36.58
N ILE A 544 7.75 17.61 35.68
CA ILE A 544 6.68 18.60 35.56
C ILE A 544 5.49 17.99 34.81
N ARG A 545 4.74 17.12 35.48
CA ARG A 545 3.65 16.32 34.87
C ARG A 545 2.25 16.65 35.39
N SER A 546 2.08 17.69 36.18
CA SER A 546 0.78 18.13 36.67
C SER A 546 0.65 19.65 36.58
N LYS A 547 -0.59 20.13 36.48
CA LYS A 547 -0.88 21.56 36.46
C LYS A 547 -0.31 22.28 37.69
N SER A 548 -0.48 21.69 38.87
CA SER A 548 0.05 22.25 40.13
C SER A 548 1.58 22.38 40.13
N ASN A 549 2.29 21.34 39.64
CA ASN A 549 3.76 21.39 39.55
C ASN A 549 4.20 22.43 38.54
N TYR A 550 3.52 22.50 37.39
CA TYR A 550 3.79 23.47 36.35
C TYR A 550 3.57 24.90 36.82
N ASP A 551 2.42 25.22 37.42
CA ASP A 551 2.10 26.56 37.91
C ASP A 551 3.13 27.00 38.98
N THR A 552 3.46 26.12 39.93
CA THR A 552 4.49 26.40 40.95
C THR A 552 5.84 26.74 40.33
N ARG A 553 6.28 25.96 39.32
CA ARG A 553 7.54 26.19 38.62
C ARG A 553 7.50 27.48 37.78
N ARG A 554 6.39 27.74 37.07
CA ARG A 554 6.18 28.95 36.28
C ARG A 554 6.30 30.22 37.14
N GLU A 555 5.68 30.23 38.32
CA GLU A 555 5.79 31.35 39.26
C GLU A 555 7.22 31.52 39.76
N ALA A 556 7.90 30.43 40.12
CA ALA A 556 9.27 30.46 40.64
C ALA A 556 10.29 30.99 39.63
N ILE A 557 10.18 30.64 38.35
CA ILE A 557 11.14 31.06 37.33
C ILE A 557 10.93 32.50 36.86
N ARG A 558 9.74 33.09 37.03
CA ARG A 558 9.40 34.39 36.44
C ARG A 558 10.38 35.50 36.85
N GLY A 559 10.82 35.52 38.11
CA GLY A 559 11.82 36.47 38.61
C GLY A 559 13.27 36.13 38.25
N GLN A 560 13.53 34.94 37.70
CA GLN A 560 14.87 34.44 37.42
C GLN A 560 15.22 34.52 35.92
N LEU A 561 14.22 34.57 35.03
CA LEU A 561 14.42 34.50 33.57
C LEU A 561 15.41 35.54 33.05
N SER A 562 15.34 36.80 33.48
CA SER A 562 16.29 37.84 33.05
C SER A 562 17.72 37.52 33.49
N ARG A 563 17.91 37.11 34.76
CA ARG A 563 19.24 36.72 35.27
C ARG A 563 19.82 35.53 34.49
N VAL A 564 18.99 34.51 34.23
CA VAL A 564 19.40 33.32 33.46
C VAL A 564 19.73 33.70 32.01
N ALA A 565 19.00 34.64 31.41
CA ALA A 565 19.30 35.17 30.09
C ALA A 565 20.67 35.87 30.06
N ASP A 566 20.95 36.73 31.05
CA ASP A 566 22.24 37.42 31.16
C ASP A 566 23.41 36.43 31.36
N GLU A 567 23.22 35.41 32.22
CA GLU A 567 24.21 34.35 32.45
C GLU A 567 24.50 33.55 31.18
N LEU A 568 23.46 33.17 30.43
CA LEU A 568 23.60 32.42 29.18
C LEU A 568 24.26 33.29 28.09
N TRP A 569 23.94 34.57 28.06
CA TRP A 569 24.56 35.52 27.15
C TRP A 569 26.06 35.70 27.44
N ALA A 570 26.43 35.92 28.70
CA ALA A 570 27.83 36.01 29.10
C ALA A 570 28.61 34.71 28.81
N TRP A 571 27.94 33.55 28.93
CA TRP A 571 28.52 32.27 28.51
C TRP A 571 28.78 32.21 27.00
N LEU A 572 27.85 32.68 26.15
CA LEU A 572 28.07 32.75 24.70
C LEU A 572 29.23 33.68 24.32
N GLU A 573 29.37 34.82 24.99
CA GLU A 573 30.49 35.73 24.78
C GLU A 573 31.83 35.08 25.13
N LYS A 574 31.90 34.37 26.26
CA LYS A 574 33.08 33.62 26.66
C LYS A 574 33.41 32.48 25.68
N MET A 575 32.39 31.79 25.19
CA MET A 575 32.52 30.74 24.17
C MET A 575 33.10 31.30 22.86
N GLU A 576 32.62 32.46 22.41
CA GLU A 576 33.15 33.14 21.22
C GLU A 576 34.64 33.46 21.38
N GLN A 577 35.06 33.96 22.54
CA GLN A 577 36.47 34.25 22.82
C GLN A 577 37.36 33.00 22.71
N SER A 578 36.91 31.86 23.24
CA SER A 578 37.63 30.58 23.08
C SER A 578 37.68 30.12 21.62
N PHE A 579 36.60 30.25 20.85
CA PHE A 579 36.63 29.96 19.42
C PHE A 579 37.57 30.90 18.65
N ALA A 580 37.61 32.19 18.98
CA ALA A 580 38.53 33.15 18.37
C ALA A 580 40.00 32.80 18.67
N ALA A 581 40.30 32.34 19.88
CA ALA A 581 41.62 31.84 20.25
C ALA A 581 41.98 30.57 19.47
N ILE A 582 41.04 29.62 19.34
CA ILE A 582 41.18 28.41 18.53
C ILE A 582 41.46 28.75 17.07
N ASP A 583 40.67 29.63 16.45
CA ASP A 583 40.88 30.06 15.06
C ASP A 583 42.25 30.70 14.83
N THR A 584 42.73 31.49 15.80
CA THR A 584 44.05 32.12 15.75
C THR A 584 45.17 31.08 15.78
N LEU A 585 45.03 30.06 16.62
CA LEU A 585 45.97 28.94 16.68
C LEU A 585 45.87 28.05 15.43
N LEU A 586 44.66 27.82 14.91
CA LEU A 586 44.41 26.98 13.73
C LEU A 586 45.16 27.49 12.49
N LYS A 587 45.24 28.82 12.31
CA LYS A 587 46.00 29.46 11.21
C LYS A 587 47.50 29.13 11.19
N ARG A 588 48.04 28.65 12.31
CA ARG A 588 49.47 28.29 12.45
C ARG A 588 49.72 26.80 12.19
N VAL A 589 48.68 26.04 11.90
CA VAL A 589 48.74 24.60 11.62
C VAL A 589 48.48 24.38 10.13
N PRO A 590 49.23 23.48 9.45
CA PRO A 590 48.97 23.13 8.05
C PRO A 590 47.54 22.61 7.85
N ALA A 591 46.83 23.14 6.84
CA ALA A 591 45.40 22.85 6.62
C ALA A 591 45.14 21.43 6.07
N ASP A 592 46.16 20.80 5.50
CA ASP A 592 46.15 19.47 4.91
C ASP A 592 46.40 18.34 5.93
N CYS A 593 46.75 18.68 7.18
CA CYS A 593 46.99 17.66 8.20
C CYS A 593 45.68 17.14 8.82
N TYR A 594 45.69 15.87 9.23
CA TYR A 594 44.53 15.22 9.86
C TYR A 594 44.00 15.99 11.08
N GLY A 595 44.91 16.43 11.97
CA GLY A 595 44.53 17.14 13.20
C GLY A 595 43.80 18.46 12.95
N TYR A 596 44.13 19.17 11.86
CA TYR A 596 43.40 20.36 11.44
C TYR A 596 41.95 20.03 11.07
N GLY A 597 41.77 19.00 10.21
CA GLY A 597 40.45 18.54 9.78
C GLY A 597 39.59 18.04 10.94
N ASP A 598 40.16 17.23 11.84
CA ASP A 598 39.47 16.70 13.01
C ASP A 598 39.03 17.80 13.99
N ILE A 599 39.90 18.77 14.30
CA ILE A 599 39.55 19.88 15.19
C ILE A 599 38.44 20.74 14.59
N ARG A 600 38.50 21.01 13.28
CA ARG A 600 37.41 21.71 12.59
C ARG A 600 36.10 20.96 12.70
N ARG A 601 36.10 19.65 12.45
CA ARG A 601 34.92 18.80 12.56
C ARG A 601 34.35 18.79 13.98
N GLN A 602 35.20 18.73 15.00
CA GLN A 602 34.81 18.82 16.40
C GLN A 602 34.16 20.18 16.72
N CYS A 603 34.78 21.30 16.31
CA CYS A 603 34.21 22.64 16.48
C CYS A 603 32.86 22.81 15.76
N GLU A 604 32.76 22.30 14.52
CA GLU A 604 31.53 22.35 13.73
C GLU A 604 30.41 21.54 14.39
N PHE A 605 30.72 20.39 14.99
CA PHE A 605 29.78 19.56 15.74
C PHE A 605 29.32 20.19 17.07
N LEU A 606 30.24 20.84 17.81
CA LEU A 606 29.88 21.62 19.00
C LEU A 606 28.93 22.78 18.66
N LEU A 607 29.05 23.31 17.44
CA LEU A 607 28.18 24.37 16.92
C LEU A 607 27.12 23.85 15.95
N ARG A 608 26.76 22.57 16.00
CA ARG A 608 25.70 22.01 15.14
C ARG A 608 24.37 22.75 15.34
N ASP A 609 23.46 22.57 14.39
CA ASP A 609 22.14 23.16 14.47
C ASP A 609 21.40 22.69 15.74
N GLY A 610 20.79 23.62 16.46
CA GLY A 610 20.14 23.34 17.75
C GLY A 610 21.09 23.21 18.94
N PHE A 611 22.39 23.54 18.86
CA PHE A 611 23.30 23.44 20.02
C PHE A 611 22.82 24.21 21.26
N LEU A 612 22.10 25.33 21.09
CA LEU A 612 21.50 26.09 22.17
C LEU A 612 20.41 25.31 22.92
N ARG A 613 19.76 24.35 22.25
CA ARG A 613 18.65 23.59 22.81
C ARG A 613 19.09 22.56 23.85
N HIS A 614 20.36 22.19 23.88
CA HIS A 614 20.92 21.14 24.73
C HIS A 614 21.72 21.73 25.89
N ASP A 615 21.00 22.25 26.88
CA ASP A 615 21.57 22.91 28.06
C ASP A 615 22.49 21.99 28.88
N ALA A 616 22.17 20.69 28.94
CA ALA A 616 22.98 19.69 29.62
C ALA A 616 24.44 19.66 29.14
N TRP A 617 24.72 20.07 27.89
CA TRP A 617 26.08 20.00 27.34
C TRP A 617 26.84 21.31 27.53
N HIS A 618 26.15 22.41 27.79
CA HIS A 618 26.76 23.75 27.88
C HIS A 618 27.82 23.81 28.99
N GLU A 619 27.64 23.04 30.07
CA GLU A 619 28.60 22.92 31.16
C GLU A 619 29.92 22.27 30.73
N HIS A 620 29.91 21.45 29.68
CA HIS A 620 31.09 20.73 29.21
C HIS A 620 31.90 21.50 28.16
N TYR A 621 31.24 22.41 27.43
CA TYR A 621 31.86 23.13 26.32
C TYR A 621 33.15 23.88 26.70
N PRO A 622 33.21 24.64 27.82
CA PRO A 622 34.46 25.30 28.21
C PRO A 622 35.62 24.34 28.40
N ARG A 623 35.34 23.11 28.87
CA ARG A 623 36.35 22.07 29.07
C ARG A 623 36.86 21.54 27.73
N TYR A 624 35.94 21.27 26.80
CA TYR A 624 36.29 20.76 25.47
C TYR A 624 37.08 21.78 24.65
N LEU A 625 36.63 23.04 24.63
CA LEU A 625 37.36 24.12 23.94
C LEU A 625 38.76 24.32 24.53
N ARG A 626 38.90 24.26 25.85
CA ARG A 626 40.23 24.33 26.49
C ARG A 626 41.13 23.16 26.08
N GLY A 627 40.56 21.96 25.94
CA GLY A 627 41.28 20.80 25.42
C GLY A 627 41.76 20.99 23.98
N ILE A 628 40.91 21.56 23.13
CA ILE A 628 41.25 21.89 21.73
C ILE A 628 42.37 22.93 21.67
N GLU A 629 42.30 24.01 22.47
CA GLU A 629 43.36 25.01 22.56
C GLU A 629 44.71 24.39 22.94
N LEU A 630 44.75 23.54 23.97
CA LEU A 630 45.97 22.87 24.43
C LEU A 630 46.52 21.90 23.37
N ARG A 631 45.65 21.16 22.68
CA ARG A 631 46.03 20.31 21.56
C ARG A 631 46.69 21.13 20.45
N LEU A 632 46.07 22.23 20.04
CA LEU A 632 46.61 23.13 19.01
C LEU A 632 47.98 23.69 19.38
N GLN A 633 48.15 24.15 20.63
CA GLN A 633 49.44 24.66 21.12
C GLN A 633 50.56 23.62 21.00
N ARG A 634 50.26 22.34 21.24
CA ARG A 634 51.21 21.22 21.10
C ARG A 634 51.44 20.84 19.65
N MET A 635 50.37 20.80 18.86
CA MET A 635 50.41 20.41 17.45
C MET A 635 51.23 21.41 16.61
N ILE A 636 51.23 22.70 16.98
CA ILE A 636 52.10 23.71 16.35
C ILE A 636 53.60 23.35 16.45
N ALA A 637 54.01 22.65 17.51
CA ALA A 637 55.40 22.24 17.68
C ALA A 637 55.75 20.95 16.89
N ASP A 638 54.80 20.02 16.75
CA ASP A 638 55.00 18.74 16.08
C ASP A 638 53.66 18.16 15.58
N VAL A 639 53.38 18.35 14.30
CA VAL A 639 52.12 17.94 13.65
C VAL A 639 52.04 16.42 13.51
N SER A 640 53.14 15.76 13.15
CA SER A 640 53.18 14.31 12.95
C SER A 640 52.90 13.55 14.26
N ARG A 641 53.38 14.07 15.39
CA ARG A 641 53.13 13.49 16.70
C ARG A 641 51.68 13.64 17.18
N ASP A 642 50.95 14.66 16.74
CA ASP A 642 49.51 14.78 17.03
C ASP A 642 48.73 13.64 16.36
N ALA A 643 48.98 13.42 15.07
CA ALA A 643 48.34 12.36 14.30
C ALA A 643 48.62 10.97 14.90
N ALA A 644 49.88 10.66 15.21
CA ALA A 644 50.25 9.38 15.82
C ALA A 644 49.61 9.18 17.21
N LYS A 645 49.39 10.24 17.98
CA LYS A 645 48.71 10.16 19.28
C LYS A 645 47.21 9.88 19.16
N GLY A 646 46.58 10.13 18.01
CA GLY A 646 45.13 10.00 17.82
C GLY A 646 44.66 8.75 17.10
N ALA A 647 45.58 7.94 16.57
CA ALA A 647 45.29 6.89 15.60
C ALA A 647 44.30 5.83 16.11
N ASP A 648 44.32 5.52 17.41
CA ASP A 648 43.39 4.58 18.04
C ASP A 648 41.98 5.15 18.26
N LEU A 649 41.82 6.48 18.28
CA LEU A 649 40.52 7.13 18.42
C LEU A 649 39.81 7.36 17.07
N GLU A 650 40.57 7.47 15.98
CA GLU A 650 40.08 7.79 14.63
C GLU A 650 38.91 6.90 14.15
N PRO A 651 38.95 5.56 14.26
CA PRO A 651 37.84 4.70 13.82
C PRO A 651 36.52 5.03 14.52
N TYR A 652 36.58 5.38 15.80
CA TYR A 652 35.41 5.73 16.60
C TYR A 652 34.87 7.12 16.27
N LEU A 653 35.75 8.05 15.90
CA LEU A 653 35.36 9.38 15.44
C LEU A 653 34.58 9.29 14.14
N GLU A 654 35.12 8.58 13.14
CA GLU A 654 34.45 8.42 11.85
C GLU A 654 33.09 7.73 11.99
N ARG A 655 33.05 6.65 12.76
CA ARG A 655 31.81 5.94 13.09
C ARG A 655 30.78 6.83 13.79
N PHE A 656 31.21 7.62 14.77
CA PHE A 656 30.33 8.55 15.49
C PHE A 656 29.75 9.61 14.55
N TYR A 657 30.59 10.26 13.74
CA TYR A 657 30.11 11.33 12.85
C TYR A 657 29.16 10.79 11.78
N LEU A 658 29.40 9.59 11.25
CA LEU A 658 28.49 8.92 10.34
C LEU A 658 27.13 8.63 11.00
N ALA A 659 27.15 8.07 12.21
CA ALA A 659 25.94 7.80 12.97
C ALA A 659 25.18 9.08 13.36
N ALA A 660 25.89 10.13 13.75
CA ALA A 660 25.30 11.42 14.12
C ALA A 660 24.70 12.14 12.91
N ALA A 661 25.34 12.07 11.74
CA ALA A 661 24.81 12.65 10.50
C ALA A 661 23.50 11.99 10.04
N ALA A 662 23.31 10.70 10.36
CA ALA A 662 22.07 9.98 10.06
C ALA A 662 20.91 10.33 11.00
N ARG A 663 21.12 11.18 12.02
CA ARG A 663 20.11 11.54 13.03
C ARG A 663 19.75 13.02 12.91
N PRO A 664 18.45 13.37 12.85
CA PRO A 664 18.03 14.77 12.82
C PRO A 664 18.32 15.50 14.14
N GLU A 665 18.35 14.77 15.27
CA GLU A 665 18.62 15.33 16.60
C GLU A 665 19.30 14.29 17.49
N LEU A 666 20.39 14.66 18.17
CA LEU A 666 21.17 13.70 18.96
C LEU A 666 20.45 13.29 20.26
N ALA A 667 19.66 14.19 20.87
CA ALA A 667 18.92 13.91 22.10
C ALA A 667 17.82 12.85 21.93
N LEU A 668 17.41 12.56 20.70
CA LEU A 668 16.54 11.43 20.40
C LEU A 668 17.29 10.07 20.49
N SER A 669 18.60 10.10 20.69
CA SER A 669 19.50 8.94 20.72
C SER A 669 20.39 8.99 21.97
N PRO A 670 19.86 8.74 23.19
CA PRO A 670 20.62 8.91 24.44
C PRO A 670 21.88 8.05 24.52
N THR A 671 21.87 6.88 23.87
CA THR A 671 23.03 6.00 23.80
C THR A 671 24.16 6.63 22.98
N LEU A 672 23.84 7.19 21.81
CA LEU A 672 24.78 7.87 20.94
C LEU A 672 25.30 9.18 21.57
N GLU A 673 24.43 9.91 22.26
CA GLU A 673 24.82 11.07 23.07
C GLU A 673 25.79 10.67 24.21
N SER A 674 25.49 9.59 24.92
CA SER A 674 26.37 9.06 25.97
C SER A 674 27.74 8.67 25.41
N PHE A 675 27.77 8.09 24.21
CA PHE A 675 29.00 7.75 23.52
C PHE A 675 29.80 9.00 23.13
N TRP A 676 29.15 10.02 22.59
CA TRP A 676 29.80 11.30 22.30
C TRP A 676 30.50 11.89 23.53
N LEU A 677 29.83 11.89 24.70
CA LEU A 677 30.41 12.37 25.95
C LEU A 677 31.66 11.57 26.36
N LEU A 678 31.64 10.25 26.16
CA LEU A 678 32.80 9.38 26.40
C LEU A 678 33.94 9.65 25.41
N LEU A 679 33.59 9.92 24.15
CA LEU A 679 34.54 10.23 23.08
C LEU A 679 35.26 11.55 23.36
N GLU A 680 34.54 12.58 23.80
CA GLU A 680 35.13 13.86 24.22
C GLU A 680 36.01 13.71 25.47
N LYS A 681 35.61 12.87 26.44
CA LYS A 681 36.48 12.52 27.59
C LYS A 681 37.78 11.83 27.14
N ALA A 682 37.71 10.94 26.15
CA ALA A 682 38.87 10.25 25.60
C ALA A 682 39.80 11.22 24.84
N ARG A 683 39.23 12.15 24.05
CA ARG A 683 39.98 13.25 23.42
C ARG A 683 40.74 14.08 24.46
N LEU A 684 40.08 14.49 25.55
CA LEU A 684 40.74 15.23 26.63
C LEU A 684 41.88 14.42 27.26
N ALA A 685 41.64 13.16 27.61
CA ALA A 685 42.67 12.30 28.21
C ALA A 685 43.89 12.14 27.29
N ARG A 686 43.68 12.09 25.97
CA ARG A 686 44.75 11.90 24.99
C ARG A 686 45.54 13.17 24.70
N TYR A 687 44.85 14.28 24.46
CA TYR A 687 45.48 15.49 23.94
C TYR A 687 45.76 16.55 25.02
N ALA A 688 45.01 16.53 26.11
CA ALA A 688 45.05 17.53 27.18
C ALA A 688 44.82 16.90 28.57
N PRO A 689 45.67 15.95 29.03
CA PRO A 689 45.48 15.24 30.29
C PRO A 689 45.46 16.15 31.54
N GLU A 690 45.94 17.40 31.41
CA GLU A 690 45.83 18.42 32.46
C GLU A 690 44.38 18.83 32.74
N VAL A 691 43.50 18.66 31.74
CA VAL A 691 42.09 19.00 31.83
C VAL A 691 41.34 17.85 32.50
N LYS A 692 41.22 17.91 33.82
CA LYS A 692 40.58 16.85 34.61
C LYS A 692 39.13 16.61 34.22
N THR A 693 38.78 15.35 33.99
CA THR A 693 37.41 14.83 33.84
C THR A 693 37.00 14.07 35.10
N ARG A 694 35.69 14.03 35.41
CA ARG A 694 35.17 13.27 36.57
C ARG A 694 35.40 11.75 36.42
N GLU A 695 35.39 11.26 35.18
CA GLU A 695 35.60 9.86 34.81
C GLU A 695 36.62 9.79 33.67
N LYS A 696 37.44 8.73 33.67
CA LYS A 696 38.38 8.46 32.57
C LYS A 696 37.68 7.63 31.49
N SER A 697 37.92 7.98 30.23
CA SER A 697 37.48 7.21 29.07
C SER A 697 38.72 6.75 28.29
N THR A 698 38.77 5.46 27.95
CA THR A 698 39.87 4.81 27.21
C THR A 698 39.31 4.19 25.93
N GLU A 699 40.19 3.83 25.00
CA GLU A 699 39.82 3.13 23.77
C GLU A 699 38.98 1.87 24.07
N ALA A 700 39.37 1.06 25.05
CA ALA A 700 38.62 -0.14 25.44
C ALA A 700 37.17 0.16 25.92
N ILE A 701 36.95 1.31 26.56
CA ILE A 701 35.61 1.76 26.97
C ILE A 701 34.80 2.18 25.74
N LEU A 702 35.43 2.88 24.80
CA LEU A 702 34.79 3.25 23.53
C LEU A 702 34.45 2.03 22.69
N ALA A 703 35.35 1.06 22.57
CA ALA A 703 35.12 -0.21 21.87
C ALA A 703 33.88 -0.92 22.40
N LYS A 704 33.87 -1.19 23.71
CA LYS A 704 32.74 -1.83 24.39
C LYS A 704 31.45 -1.05 24.22
N ARG A 705 31.47 0.27 24.43
CA ARG A 705 30.26 1.09 24.35
C ARG A 705 29.74 1.22 22.91
N TRP A 706 30.63 1.15 21.92
CA TRP A 706 30.25 1.13 20.52
C TRP A 706 29.63 -0.22 20.10
N GLU A 707 30.09 -1.34 20.66
CA GLU A 707 29.44 -2.64 20.47
C GLU A 707 28.04 -2.69 21.09
N GLU A 708 27.85 -2.04 22.25
CA GLU A 708 26.54 -1.89 22.90
C GLU A 708 25.59 -0.93 22.15
N LEU A 709 26.11 -0.14 21.22
CA LEU A 709 25.34 0.83 20.42
C LEU A 709 24.64 0.21 19.21
N ARG A 710 24.77 -1.11 18.98
CA ARG A 710 24.22 -1.84 17.82
C ARG A 710 22.79 -1.35 17.52
N TYR A 711 22.67 -0.72 16.36
CA TYR A 711 21.49 -0.05 15.85
C TYR A 711 20.46 -1.03 15.32
#